data_AF-A0A938GLX3-F1
#
_entry.id   AF-A0A938GLX3-F1
#
_cell.length_a   1.000
_cell.length_b   1.000
_cell.length_c   1.000
_cell.angle_alpha   90.00
_cell.angle_beta   90.00
_cell.angle_gamma   90.00
#
_symmetry.space_group_name_H-M   'P 1'
#
loop_
_entity.id
_entity.type
_entity.pdbx_description
1 polymer ?
#
loop_
_entity_poly.entity_id
_entity_poly.type
_entity_poly.pdbx_seq_one_letter_code
_entity_poly.pdbx_strand_id
1 'polypeptide(L)'
;MLWSLRTFWLLHASTLRVASQEYVSASDSQTFQLPAFTYRQDTSADTDLDGLRDLAEFIIATDPTNPDTDGDGFRDGAEVSQGQNPVDGRLAATGIVASADTPGTALDVCVQGDRALVADGPAGLAIFNVFNPLNPLLIGQVDTPGSAVAVACSDERVAVADGLSGLAVVDVSDPANARVMHQTSLGADATAVAASDGLAYVALGSAGLAVVDMATGIEIHREIHLGDVDDVKVERGLLFILTSTHLLCRRDYFGGLASLGSLQIPGDAAPLESGRKMSLCGNRAFVGTFSGWYHVDVSRPESPQVLGAPSGLQAAVHDLVHDGKDQVIAITSFSGARSLAVSLYDASVPSDTTRLVTSHDTPGVCRAIAFHAGLAFVTDTLEGLQVLNLRPFDPGVGAPTVVFDSIFPDESASPGIQISEGRTFLLNAAVQSEGLVREVSLLLDGQEVASAAACPWEFRVTLPLLSDGREEVALQLRAVDMGGNVAFSTPVAVRLLPSDGAPLLISTFPQPGVEAYDRVTPSLTFDEPLDVSRLGGNSVTLIHLGNDGVLGGGDDVPEPLRPVTLGAGGRLLTLVSEQPLLRFGAWLLRVAPGAVADPSGNVLATGIDLPFTVSPRPPTIRWISDVDGSWHNPANWDPPRVPSAGDQVLVMRQNSDPVVVITNRVLVQSLDAWEALQFRNATLIFTNGHRSEVRTVVSATNTTFTFTGPAAWVSMAGFSNALDCSFVSEGGSSGVFPDLLAYNGLGISDKTFAARGLGSRLDLPRLRDLLAPLARTVFFFSPVLRVQAIDGGWVSLPVVGPDLEGRVDVESFGVGSRVSLPEVVSMAGAPATFHGIETRDGGIVEVGKLASAERMNLIVGGPDTLVLNLLTQAVSATILSTNGSWVLPSLLHLDSSSVLARSNAVIRLPALVRQTSSGSEMTWSADGAGARIEFPSLSEAEGPLRVAGLPRLRIESLRGGRMDFPALTVLTNGRWTIKVEGQGSEVLMPAVARLAGHDAASRSLVDVQAKGVLTLPLLERVERVDLLLDSDAGYSTRNLTHLLHGQLEARGFSPILSRVVDATGNGFLAQGGAVIALPGVTSLNVSVPKLWRADGAGSRLDFGNLIDVTGPTTAGGLPKLEIHAINGGVVDCGGVVSIRTGRFAFFADNPGSRVSFTGLTNFHATTFPTVSSARSGTVQLSMAGGNVRGADPSDHRRWNPGVRPSGARSRCTAFGCRDRPFLGRERRRGPAWHIAGLALH
;
A
#
# COMPACT_ATOMS: atom_id res chain seq x y z
N MET A 1 71.35 27.64 -8.33
CA MET A 1 70.19 26.79 -8.01
C MET A 1 69.12 27.70 -7.45
N LEU A 2 68.11 28.04 -8.24
CA LEU A 2 66.97 28.85 -7.81
C LEU A 2 65.91 27.89 -7.29
N TRP A 3 65.72 27.87 -5.98
CA TRP A 3 64.64 27.12 -5.34
C TRP A 3 63.34 27.89 -5.58
N SER A 4 62.41 27.37 -6.40
CA SER A 4 61.10 28.01 -6.59
C SER A 4 60.20 27.61 -5.42
N LEU A 5 59.75 28.59 -4.63
CA LEU A 5 58.60 28.40 -3.75
C LEU A 5 57.39 28.07 -4.63
N ARG A 6 56.70 26.96 -4.36
CA ARG A 6 55.49 26.56 -5.07
C ARG A 6 54.37 26.30 -4.07
N THR A 7 53.15 26.60 -4.47
CA THR A 7 51.95 26.28 -3.70
C THR A 7 51.28 25.08 -4.36
N PHE A 8 51.00 24.05 -3.57
CA PHE A 8 50.19 22.92 -3.99
C PHE A 8 48.79 23.10 -3.43
N TRP A 9 47.77 22.87 -4.26
CA TRP A 9 46.37 22.92 -3.86
C TRP A 9 45.73 21.53 -3.96
N LEU A 10 44.75 21.25 -3.11
CA LEU A 10 43.97 20.02 -3.09
C LEU A 10 42.50 20.35 -2.88
N LEU A 11 41.62 19.70 -3.63
CA LEU A 11 40.18 19.64 -3.39
C LEU A 11 39.81 18.22 -2.97
N HIS A 12 39.01 18.08 -1.91
CA HIS A 12 38.45 16.79 -1.50
C HIS A 12 37.05 16.61 -2.09
N ALA A 13 36.94 15.88 -3.21
CA ALA A 13 35.73 15.76 -4.02
C ALA A 13 34.43 15.54 -3.23
N SER A 14 34.39 14.61 -2.26
CA SER A 14 33.15 14.32 -1.52
C SER A 14 32.79 15.29 -0.39
N THR A 15 33.69 16.18 0.01
CA THR A 15 33.41 17.17 1.08
C THR A 15 33.55 18.61 0.60
N LEU A 16 33.96 18.80 -0.66
CA LEU A 16 34.31 20.07 -1.28
C LEU A 16 35.26 20.93 -0.42
N ARG A 17 36.05 20.28 0.46
CA ARG A 17 37.04 20.96 1.29
C ARG A 17 38.32 21.17 0.52
N VAL A 18 38.90 22.34 0.70
CA VAL A 18 40.14 22.75 0.04
C VAL A 18 41.32 22.71 1.02
N ALA A 19 42.51 22.45 0.50
CA ALA A 19 43.76 22.59 1.25
C ALA A 19 44.82 23.20 0.35
N SER A 20 45.73 23.97 0.95
CA SER A 20 46.92 24.46 0.26
C SER A 20 48.15 24.36 1.13
N GLN A 21 49.30 24.16 0.51
CA GLN A 21 50.57 24.08 1.21
C GLN A 21 51.69 24.62 0.32
N GLU A 22 52.44 25.58 0.86
CA GLU A 22 53.68 26.01 0.25
C GLU A 22 54.77 24.97 0.50
N TYR A 23 55.54 24.67 -0.54
CA TYR A 23 56.70 23.80 -0.47
C TYR A 23 57.83 24.33 -1.35
N VAL A 24 59.04 23.86 -1.02
CA VAL A 24 60.24 24.13 -1.79
C VAL A 24 60.65 22.82 -2.44
N SER A 25 60.65 22.77 -3.78
CA SER A 25 60.97 21.55 -4.53
C SER A 25 62.43 21.14 -4.33
N ALA A 26 62.69 19.85 -4.16
CA ALA A 26 64.05 19.33 -4.18
C ALA A 26 64.70 19.50 -5.57
N SER A 27 66.03 19.43 -5.63
CA SER A 27 66.78 19.35 -6.89
C SER A 27 66.39 18.11 -7.71
N ASP A 28 66.50 18.19 -9.04
CA ASP A 28 66.11 17.14 -9.98
C ASP A 28 66.49 15.73 -9.50
N SER A 29 65.53 14.80 -9.63
CA SER A 29 65.70 13.37 -9.35
C SER A 29 65.81 12.96 -7.87
N GLN A 30 65.45 13.82 -6.91
CA GLN A 30 65.28 13.45 -5.49
C GLN A 30 63.81 13.22 -5.12
N THR A 31 63.52 12.14 -4.40
CA THR A 31 62.20 11.89 -3.81
C THR A 31 61.96 12.87 -2.66
N PHE A 32 60.86 13.62 -2.72
CA PHE A 32 60.45 14.59 -1.70
C PHE A 32 59.09 14.20 -1.12
N GLN A 33 58.94 14.25 0.20
CA GLN A 33 57.63 14.08 0.83
C GLN A 33 56.95 15.43 0.98
N LEU A 34 55.75 15.54 0.42
CA LEU A 34 54.92 16.73 0.59
C LEU A 34 54.56 16.91 2.07
N PRO A 35 54.49 18.15 2.58
CA PRO A 35 54.03 18.41 3.94
C PRO A 35 52.57 17.98 4.12
N ALA A 36 52.16 17.74 5.37
CA ALA A 36 50.78 17.38 5.67
C ALA A 36 49.83 18.52 5.30
N PHE A 37 48.75 18.18 4.57
CA PHE A 37 47.69 19.13 4.22
C PHE A 37 46.62 19.15 5.31
N THR A 38 46.09 20.33 5.61
CA THR A 38 44.91 20.48 6.48
C THR A 38 43.75 20.97 5.64
N TYR A 39 42.76 20.11 5.43
CA TYR A 39 41.52 20.47 4.73
C TYR A 39 40.70 21.44 5.56
N ARG A 40 40.18 22.48 4.90
CA ARG A 40 39.30 23.49 5.45
C ARG A 40 38.08 23.63 4.56
N GLN A 41 36.99 24.14 5.14
CA GLN A 41 35.83 24.50 4.34
C GLN A 41 36.23 25.65 3.41
N ASP A 42 35.88 25.53 2.14
CA ASP A 42 36.00 26.66 1.22
C ASP A 42 35.01 27.76 1.65
N THR A 43 35.41 29.02 1.62
CA THR A 43 34.58 30.17 2.01
C THR A 43 34.53 31.25 0.92
N SER A 44 35.02 30.98 -0.29
CA SER A 44 34.79 31.88 -1.43
C SER A 44 33.30 31.94 -1.79
N ALA A 45 32.95 32.88 -2.65
CA ALA A 45 31.64 32.86 -3.27
C ALA A 45 31.51 31.62 -4.17
N ASP A 46 30.28 31.35 -4.56
CA ASP A 46 29.90 30.44 -5.63
C ASP A 46 29.22 31.37 -6.63
N THR A 47 29.98 31.81 -7.62
CA THR A 47 29.62 32.97 -8.44
C THR A 47 28.55 32.64 -9.49
N ASP A 48 28.50 31.40 -9.96
CA ASP A 48 27.53 30.89 -10.94
C ASP A 48 26.49 29.91 -10.36
N LEU A 49 26.56 29.63 -9.06
CA LEU A 49 25.57 28.88 -8.27
C LEU A 49 25.43 27.43 -8.69
N ASP A 50 26.54 26.82 -9.11
CA ASP A 50 26.61 25.46 -9.60
C ASP A 50 26.93 24.42 -8.49
N GLY A 51 27.21 24.91 -7.27
CA GLY A 51 27.50 24.11 -6.10
C GLY A 51 29.00 23.89 -5.85
N LEU A 52 29.86 24.42 -6.73
CA LEU A 52 31.30 24.50 -6.60
C LEU A 52 31.69 25.96 -6.33
N ARG A 53 32.52 26.19 -5.30
CA ARG A 53 32.92 27.55 -4.91
C ARG A 53 34.13 28.02 -5.71
N ASP A 54 34.26 29.33 -5.94
CA ASP A 54 35.30 29.93 -6.80
C ASP A 54 36.73 29.42 -6.52
N LEU A 55 37.08 29.15 -5.26
CA LEU A 55 38.38 28.63 -4.90
C LEU A 55 38.52 27.14 -5.23
N ALA A 56 37.49 26.32 -5.01
CA ALA A 56 37.46 24.94 -5.48
C ALA A 56 37.57 24.87 -7.00
N GLU A 57 36.89 25.76 -7.71
CA GLU A 57 36.93 25.88 -9.17
C GLU A 57 38.32 26.23 -9.67
N PHE A 58 38.95 27.24 -9.05
CA PHE A 58 40.35 27.59 -9.31
C PHE A 58 41.30 26.38 -9.13
N ILE A 59 41.04 25.50 -8.16
CA ILE A 59 41.90 24.34 -7.88
C ILE A 59 41.78 23.27 -8.97
N ILE A 60 40.58 23.06 -9.50
CA ILE A 60 40.34 22.03 -10.53
C ILE A 60 40.28 22.59 -11.96
N ALA A 61 40.48 23.89 -12.12
CA ALA A 61 40.52 24.63 -13.37
C ALA A 61 39.17 24.68 -14.11
N THR A 62 38.07 24.77 -13.35
CA THR A 62 36.75 25.17 -13.87
C THR A 62 36.61 26.70 -13.89
N ASP A 63 35.65 27.22 -14.66
CA ASP A 63 35.39 28.65 -14.81
C ASP A 63 34.32 29.12 -13.80
N PRO A 64 34.68 29.97 -12.81
CA PRO A 64 33.77 30.43 -11.76
C PRO A 64 32.58 31.27 -12.23
N THR A 65 32.47 31.52 -13.52
CA THR A 65 31.35 32.25 -14.10
C THR A 65 30.53 31.42 -15.06
N ASN A 66 30.86 30.13 -15.21
CA ASN A 66 30.21 29.20 -16.11
C ASN A 66 29.89 27.89 -15.38
N PRO A 67 28.60 27.64 -15.06
CA PRO A 67 28.21 26.53 -14.19
C PRO A 67 28.35 25.14 -14.83
N ASP A 68 28.88 25.04 -16.06
CA ASP A 68 29.17 23.81 -16.82
C ASP A 68 30.38 24.14 -17.71
N THR A 69 31.59 23.96 -17.17
CA THR A 69 32.84 24.45 -17.76
C THR A 69 33.13 23.80 -19.11
N ASP A 70 32.90 22.50 -19.23
CA ASP A 70 33.23 21.75 -20.45
C ASP A 70 32.06 21.56 -21.42
N GLY A 71 30.87 22.01 -21.04
CA GLY A 71 29.69 22.04 -21.89
C GLY A 71 29.28 20.62 -22.24
N ASP A 72 29.14 19.74 -21.26
CA ASP A 72 28.68 18.36 -21.44
C ASP A 72 27.21 18.15 -21.03
N GLY A 73 26.63 19.15 -20.35
CA GLY A 73 25.26 19.20 -19.87
C GLY A 73 25.05 18.95 -18.39
N PHE A 74 26.11 18.76 -17.62
CA PHE A 74 26.06 18.70 -16.17
C PHE A 74 26.80 19.87 -15.53
N ARG A 75 26.42 20.21 -14.29
CA ARG A 75 27.09 21.29 -13.56
C ARG A 75 28.41 20.80 -12.98
N ASP A 76 29.45 21.63 -12.96
CA ASP A 76 30.78 21.22 -12.48
C ASP A 76 30.70 20.70 -11.03
N GLY A 77 29.95 21.40 -10.17
CA GLY A 77 29.68 20.98 -8.79
C GLY A 77 28.98 19.63 -8.69
N ALA A 78 28.02 19.35 -9.58
CA ALA A 78 27.30 18.08 -9.64
C ALA A 78 28.24 16.94 -10.06
N GLU A 79 29.10 17.17 -11.04
CA GLU A 79 30.08 16.19 -11.52
C GLU A 79 31.15 15.86 -10.46
N VAL A 80 31.75 16.89 -9.85
CA VAL A 80 32.77 16.72 -8.80
C VAL A 80 32.20 15.93 -7.61
N SER A 81 30.94 16.18 -7.24
CA SER A 81 30.28 15.44 -6.16
C SER A 81 30.13 13.94 -6.45
N GLN A 82 30.08 13.55 -7.74
CA GLN A 82 30.02 12.16 -8.21
C GLN A 82 31.38 11.58 -8.60
N GLY A 83 32.46 12.36 -8.46
CA GLY A 83 33.80 11.96 -8.90
C GLY A 83 33.95 11.90 -10.42
N GLN A 84 33.10 12.61 -11.15
CA GLN A 84 33.25 12.89 -12.58
C GLN A 84 34.20 14.06 -12.80
N ASN A 85 34.54 14.32 -14.07
CA ASN A 85 35.59 15.26 -14.43
C ASN A 85 34.99 16.44 -15.22
N PRO A 86 34.84 17.62 -14.60
CA PRO A 86 34.13 18.78 -15.17
C PRO A 86 34.92 19.54 -16.26
N VAL A 87 35.99 18.93 -16.77
CA VAL A 87 36.89 19.54 -17.75
C VAL A 87 37.33 18.56 -18.84
N ASP A 88 36.69 17.38 -18.96
CA ASP A 88 37.07 16.38 -19.97
C ASP A 88 36.27 16.45 -21.27
N GLY A 89 35.18 17.21 -21.28
CA GLY A 89 34.33 17.45 -22.44
C GLY A 89 33.62 16.19 -22.94
N ARG A 90 33.40 15.19 -22.07
CA ARG A 90 32.70 13.97 -22.44
C ARG A 90 31.20 14.14 -22.34
N LEU A 91 30.59 14.43 -23.48
CA LEU A 91 29.13 14.49 -23.63
C LEU A 91 28.39 13.40 -22.85
N ALA A 92 27.40 13.85 -22.07
CA ALA A 92 26.48 13.01 -21.33
C ALA A 92 25.93 11.84 -22.16
N ALA A 93 25.95 10.63 -21.60
CA ALA A 93 25.32 9.48 -22.24
C ALA A 93 23.81 9.69 -22.41
N THR A 94 23.25 9.21 -23.53
CA THR A 94 21.80 9.21 -23.73
C THR A 94 21.15 7.97 -23.11
N GLY A 95 19.89 8.11 -22.70
CA GLY A 95 19.13 7.11 -21.96
C GLY A 95 18.94 7.48 -20.50
N ILE A 96 18.73 6.48 -19.64
CA ILE A 96 18.58 6.68 -18.19
C ILE A 96 19.96 7.03 -17.62
N VAL A 97 20.05 8.23 -17.03
CA VAL A 97 21.28 8.75 -16.40
C VAL A 97 21.23 8.63 -14.88
N ALA A 98 20.04 8.54 -14.28
CA ALA A 98 19.85 8.24 -12.87
C ALA A 98 18.51 7.55 -12.60
N SER A 99 18.46 6.83 -11.48
CA SER A 99 17.26 6.17 -10.93
C SER A 99 17.25 6.39 -9.42
N ALA A 100 16.09 6.71 -8.86
CA ALA A 100 15.91 6.89 -7.43
C ALA A 100 14.59 6.27 -6.97
N ASP A 101 14.67 5.39 -5.97
CA ASP A 101 13.50 4.67 -5.45
C ASP A 101 12.53 5.64 -4.74
N THR A 102 11.22 5.41 -4.93
CA THR A 102 10.17 6.05 -4.11
C THR A 102 9.62 5.03 -3.10
N PRO A 103 9.15 5.48 -1.92
CA PRO A 103 8.56 4.57 -0.93
C PRO A 103 7.25 3.87 -1.36
N GLY A 104 6.51 4.45 -2.31
CA GLY A 104 5.20 4.02 -2.77
C GLY A 104 5.15 3.68 -4.26
N THR A 105 4.08 4.14 -4.92
CA THR A 105 3.90 3.96 -6.37
C THR A 105 3.97 5.30 -7.06
N ALA A 106 5.03 5.55 -7.83
CA ALA A 106 5.21 6.82 -8.53
C ALA A 106 4.21 6.96 -9.69
N LEU A 107 3.26 7.89 -9.57
CA LEU A 107 2.15 8.10 -10.52
C LEU A 107 2.28 9.39 -11.32
N ASP A 108 2.73 10.48 -10.70
CA ASP A 108 2.88 11.79 -11.36
C ASP A 108 4.08 12.56 -10.82
N VAL A 109 4.62 13.51 -11.58
CA VAL A 109 5.77 14.32 -11.18
C VAL A 109 5.65 15.76 -11.66
N CYS A 110 6.00 16.71 -10.79
CA CYS A 110 6.29 18.09 -11.18
C CYS A 110 7.70 18.48 -10.71
N VAL A 111 8.39 19.31 -11.49
CA VAL A 111 9.75 19.77 -11.18
C VAL A 111 9.76 21.30 -11.13
N GLN A 112 10.21 21.86 -10.01
CA GLN A 112 10.33 23.31 -9.81
C GLN A 112 11.67 23.63 -9.13
N GLY A 113 12.49 24.45 -9.79
CA GLY A 113 13.89 24.65 -9.40
C GLY A 113 14.60 23.31 -9.22
N ASP A 114 15.36 23.18 -8.14
CA ASP A 114 16.12 21.97 -7.83
C ASP A 114 15.31 20.87 -7.11
N ARG A 115 13.98 20.84 -7.32
CA ARG A 115 13.09 19.90 -6.62
C ARG A 115 12.21 19.14 -7.61
N ALA A 116 12.21 17.81 -7.51
CA ALA A 116 11.22 16.95 -8.15
C ALA A 116 10.24 16.44 -7.08
N LEU A 117 8.95 16.69 -7.31
CA LEU A 117 7.87 16.31 -6.42
C LEU A 117 7.03 15.22 -7.08
N VAL A 118 6.93 14.08 -6.44
CA VAL A 118 6.36 12.86 -7.00
C VAL A 118 5.10 12.48 -6.22
N ALA A 119 3.97 12.40 -6.91
CA ALA A 119 2.76 11.77 -6.39
C ALA A 119 3.02 10.26 -6.29
N ASP A 120 3.14 9.73 -5.08
CA ASP A 120 3.67 8.40 -4.76
C ASP A 120 2.56 7.43 -4.30
N GLY A 121 1.35 7.60 -4.84
CA GLY A 121 0.22 6.74 -4.58
C GLY A 121 -0.16 6.71 -3.09
N PRO A 122 -0.34 5.54 -2.47
CA PRO A 122 -0.69 5.43 -1.04
C PRO A 122 0.38 5.95 -0.07
N ALA A 123 1.60 6.22 -0.54
CA ALA A 123 2.68 6.79 0.28
C ALA A 123 2.66 8.33 0.33
N GLY A 124 1.71 8.95 -0.39
CA GLY A 124 1.51 10.40 -0.43
C GLY A 124 2.43 11.11 -1.42
N LEU A 125 3.16 12.13 -0.97
CA LEU A 125 4.05 12.96 -1.79
C LEU A 125 5.52 12.69 -1.41
N ALA A 126 6.34 12.31 -2.38
CA ALA A 126 7.80 12.21 -2.22
C ALA A 126 8.48 13.45 -2.82
N ILE A 127 9.51 13.98 -2.13
CA ILE A 127 10.21 15.21 -2.51
C ILE A 127 11.70 14.90 -2.68
N PHE A 128 12.21 15.08 -3.88
CA PHE A 128 13.61 14.86 -4.24
C PHE A 128 14.33 16.18 -4.47
N ASN A 129 15.56 16.29 -3.95
CA ASN A 129 16.54 17.26 -4.44
C ASN A 129 17.11 16.73 -5.75
N VAL A 130 16.99 17.52 -6.82
CA VAL A 130 17.50 17.22 -8.16
C VAL A 130 18.51 18.26 -8.66
N PHE A 131 19.09 19.05 -7.75
CA PHE A 131 20.23 19.92 -8.04
C PHE A 131 21.34 19.14 -8.76
N ASN A 132 21.58 17.91 -8.30
CA ASN A 132 22.36 16.93 -9.02
C ASN A 132 21.41 15.90 -9.67
N PRO A 133 21.10 16.02 -10.96
CA PRO A 133 20.19 15.10 -11.64
C PRO A 133 20.77 13.69 -11.82
N LEU A 134 22.09 13.51 -11.66
CA LEU A 134 22.76 12.21 -11.71
C LEU A 134 22.62 11.41 -10.41
N ASN A 135 22.16 12.07 -9.34
CA ASN A 135 21.90 11.43 -8.06
C ASN A 135 20.76 12.14 -7.32
N PRO A 136 19.50 11.95 -7.76
CA PRO A 136 18.32 12.48 -7.07
C PRO A 136 18.26 11.99 -5.63
N LEU A 137 18.15 12.92 -4.68
CA LEU A 137 18.13 12.59 -3.25
C LEU A 137 16.74 12.81 -2.66
N LEU A 138 16.12 11.76 -2.11
CA LEU A 138 14.87 11.91 -1.34
C LEU A 138 15.14 12.75 -0.08
N ILE A 139 14.58 13.96 -0.03
CA ILE A 139 14.76 14.92 1.07
C ILE A 139 13.52 15.10 1.93
N GLY A 140 12.35 14.65 1.47
CA GLY A 140 11.10 14.74 2.20
C GLY A 140 10.08 13.71 1.73
N GLN A 141 9.20 13.30 2.64
CA GLN A 141 8.05 12.45 2.36
C GLN A 141 6.87 12.91 3.21
N VAL A 142 5.72 13.10 2.56
CA VAL A 142 4.50 13.57 3.21
C VAL A 142 3.38 12.58 2.93
N ASP A 143 2.93 11.89 3.98
CA ASP A 143 1.76 11.03 3.91
C ASP A 143 0.49 11.87 3.67
N THR A 144 -0.19 11.62 2.55
CA THR A 144 -1.50 12.23 2.26
C THR A 144 -2.61 11.24 2.63
N PRO A 145 -3.75 11.70 3.17
CA PRO A 145 -4.81 10.80 3.64
C PRO A 145 -5.34 9.80 2.60
N GLY A 146 -5.27 10.13 1.31
CA GLY A 146 -5.73 9.34 0.17
C GLY A 146 -4.63 8.58 -0.56
N SER A 147 -4.74 8.57 -1.88
CA SER A 147 -3.73 8.06 -2.79
C SER A 147 -3.38 9.18 -3.74
N ALA A 148 -2.16 9.70 -3.67
CA ALA A 148 -1.71 10.77 -4.52
C ALA A 148 -1.60 10.28 -5.97
N VAL A 149 -2.41 10.83 -6.88
CA VAL A 149 -2.47 10.42 -8.30
C VAL A 149 -1.93 11.47 -9.26
N ALA A 150 -1.99 12.76 -8.90
CA ALA A 150 -1.46 13.86 -9.70
C ALA A 150 -0.89 14.96 -8.81
N VAL A 151 0.10 15.70 -9.31
CA VAL A 151 0.78 16.75 -8.56
C VAL A 151 1.06 17.99 -9.42
N ALA A 152 0.82 19.18 -8.87
CA ALA A 152 1.13 20.45 -9.50
C ALA A 152 1.89 21.39 -8.55
N CYS A 153 3.02 21.89 -9.03
CA CYS A 153 3.92 22.79 -8.31
C CYS A 153 3.40 24.25 -8.38
N SER A 154 3.45 24.99 -7.27
CA SER A 154 3.13 26.42 -7.20
C SER A 154 3.95 27.10 -6.10
N ASP A 155 5.24 27.32 -6.37
CA ASP A 155 6.20 27.99 -5.49
C ASP A 155 6.41 27.21 -4.18
N GLU A 156 6.07 27.80 -3.04
CA GLU A 156 6.23 27.19 -1.72
C GLU A 156 5.11 26.20 -1.37
N ARG A 157 4.10 26.05 -2.24
CA ARG A 157 2.97 25.14 -2.03
C ARG A 157 2.75 24.24 -3.23
N VAL A 158 2.28 23.03 -2.94
CA VAL A 158 2.06 22.00 -3.95
C VAL A 158 0.64 21.49 -3.82
N ALA A 159 -0.05 21.37 -4.94
CA ALA A 159 -1.39 20.83 -5.02
C ALA A 159 -1.30 19.34 -5.43
N VAL A 160 -1.87 18.46 -4.63
CA VAL A 160 -1.85 17.00 -4.85
C VAL A 160 -3.28 16.51 -4.99
N ALA A 161 -3.63 15.98 -6.17
CA ALA A 161 -4.86 15.24 -6.35
C ALA A 161 -4.71 13.91 -5.60
N ASP A 162 -5.45 13.77 -4.50
CA ASP A 162 -5.29 12.70 -3.52
C ASP A 162 -6.40 11.64 -3.69
N GLY A 163 -6.78 11.42 -4.95
CA GLY A 163 -7.88 10.55 -5.36
C GLY A 163 -9.19 10.89 -4.66
N LEU A 164 -9.81 9.87 -4.05
CA LEU A 164 -11.09 10.00 -3.35
C LEU A 164 -11.04 10.89 -2.11
N SER A 165 -9.86 11.25 -1.60
CA SER A 165 -9.72 12.21 -0.51
C SER A 165 -9.78 13.67 -0.97
N GLY A 166 -9.92 13.89 -2.28
CA GLY A 166 -10.03 15.21 -2.90
C GLY A 166 -8.65 15.82 -3.14
N LEU A 167 -8.43 17.05 -2.68
CA LEU A 167 -7.18 17.78 -2.87
C LEU A 167 -6.41 17.88 -1.55
N ALA A 168 -5.14 17.49 -1.55
CA ALA A 168 -4.19 17.84 -0.51
C ALA A 168 -3.35 19.05 -0.95
N VAL A 169 -3.23 20.07 -0.11
CA VAL A 169 -2.32 21.20 -0.32
C VAL A 169 -1.16 21.05 0.67
N VAL A 170 0.06 20.96 0.15
CA VAL A 170 1.27 20.68 0.92
C VAL A 170 2.17 21.91 0.94
N ASP A 171 2.62 22.31 2.14
CA ASP A 171 3.68 23.30 2.33
C ASP A 171 5.02 22.63 2.09
N VAL A 172 5.80 23.19 1.15
CA VAL A 172 7.14 22.71 0.80
C VAL A 172 8.19 23.83 0.93
N SER A 173 7.89 24.91 1.65
CA SER A 173 8.86 25.99 1.95
C SER A 173 10.14 25.44 2.59
N ASP A 174 10.01 24.51 3.53
CA ASP A 174 11.08 23.66 4.07
C ASP A 174 10.83 22.19 3.68
N PRO A 175 11.45 21.70 2.59
CA PRO A 175 11.22 20.35 2.08
C PRO A 175 11.44 19.22 3.10
N ALA A 176 12.39 19.39 4.02
CA ALA A 176 12.70 18.38 5.04
C ALA A 176 11.61 18.28 6.12
N ASN A 177 10.80 19.33 6.28
CA ASN A 177 9.68 19.42 7.23
C ASN A 177 8.34 19.69 6.52
N ALA A 178 8.23 19.25 5.25
CA ALA A 178 7.02 19.43 4.45
C ALA A 178 5.81 18.76 5.11
N ARG A 179 4.62 19.35 4.95
CA ARG A 179 3.39 18.88 5.60
C ARG A 179 2.12 19.28 4.86
N VAL A 180 1.08 18.47 4.98
CA VAL A 180 -0.26 18.83 4.51
C VAL A 180 -0.77 20.04 5.30
N MET A 181 -1.01 21.16 4.62
CA MET A 181 -1.68 22.34 5.17
C MET A 181 -3.19 22.11 5.22
N HIS A 182 -3.75 21.63 4.11
CA HIS A 182 -5.18 21.47 3.92
C HIS A 182 -5.50 20.15 3.23
N GLN A 183 -6.54 19.47 3.71
CA GLN A 183 -7.17 18.35 3.02
C GLN A 183 -8.61 18.72 2.69
N THR A 184 -8.89 18.90 1.40
CA THR A 184 -10.17 19.40 0.91
C THR A 184 -10.95 18.27 0.23
N SER A 185 -11.99 17.80 0.90
CA SER A 185 -12.93 16.86 0.27
C SER A 185 -13.78 17.58 -0.78
N LEU A 186 -13.66 17.13 -2.03
CA LEU A 186 -14.35 17.72 -3.19
C LEU A 186 -15.59 16.91 -3.63
N GLY A 187 -15.94 15.86 -2.87
CA GLY A 187 -17.13 15.03 -3.09
C GLY A 187 -17.07 14.11 -4.31
N ALA A 188 -15.91 14.00 -4.95
CA ALA A 188 -15.62 13.16 -6.12
C ALA A 188 -14.12 12.85 -6.18
N ASP A 189 -13.74 11.91 -7.04
CA ASP A 189 -12.35 11.48 -7.25
C ASP A 189 -11.54 12.57 -7.93
N ALA A 190 -10.47 13.06 -7.29
CA ALA A 190 -9.56 14.02 -7.89
C ALA A 190 -8.53 13.29 -8.77
N THR A 191 -8.59 13.51 -10.09
CA THR A 191 -7.85 12.71 -11.08
C THR A 191 -6.71 13.45 -11.76
N ALA A 192 -6.79 14.78 -11.82
CA ALA A 192 -5.75 15.65 -12.36
C ALA A 192 -5.79 17.00 -11.65
N VAL A 193 -4.65 17.69 -11.60
CA VAL A 193 -4.54 19.00 -10.96
C VAL A 193 -3.58 19.89 -11.73
N ALA A 194 -3.92 21.18 -11.83
CA ALA A 194 -3.01 22.25 -12.21
C ALA A 194 -3.00 23.30 -11.12
N ALA A 195 -1.87 23.98 -10.93
CA ALA A 195 -1.75 25.03 -9.94
C ALA A 195 -1.14 26.28 -10.58
N SER A 196 -1.69 27.44 -10.24
CA SER A 196 -1.15 28.75 -10.62
C SER A 196 -1.72 29.79 -9.67
N ASP A 197 -0.93 30.79 -9.30
CA ASP A 197 -1.35 31.89 -8.43
C ASP A 197 -1.94 31.43 -7.09
N GLY A 198 -1.38 30.38 -6.48
CA GLY A 198 -1.94 29.84 -5.24
C GLY A 198 -3.38 29.35 -5.36
N LEU A 199 -3.85 29.08 -6.57
CA LEU A 199 -5.10 28.39 -6.86
C LEU A 199 -4.78 27.01 -7.43
N ALA A 200 -5.57 26.02 -7.05
CA ALA A 200 -5.55 24.68 -7.59
C ALA A 200 -6.82 24.43 -8.41
N TYR A 201 -6.66 24.01 -9.66
CA TYR A 201 -7.71 23.60 -10.59
C TYR A 201 -7.73 22.08 -10.61
N VAL A 202 -8.81 21.48 -10.14
CA VAL A 202 -8.89 20.04 -9.85
C VAL A 202 -9.94 19.39 -10.75
N ALA A 203 -9.50 18.45 -11.58
CA ALA A 203 -10.38 17.59 -12.35
C ALA A 203 -11.02 16.54 -11.43
N LEU A 204 -12.33 16.36 -11.54
CA LEU A 204 -13.11 15.45 -10.70
C LEU A 204 -13.78 14.33 -11.51
N GLY A 205 -13.13 13.89 -12.59
CA GLY A 205 -13.71 12.99 -13.59
C GLY A 205 -15.06 13.50 -14.09
N SER A 206 -16.10 12.67 -13.96
CA SER A 206 -17.48 12.99 -14.38
C SER A 206 -18.16 14.13 -13.59
N ALA A 207 -17.62 14.50 -12.42
CA ALA A 207 -18.16 15.56 -11.59
C ALA A 207 -17.70 16.98 -12.02
N GLY A 208 -16.86 17.05 -13.06
CA GLY A 208 -16.42 18.31 -13.67
C GLY A 208 -15.13 18.85 -13.07
N LEU A 209 -15.11 20.16 -12.77
CA LEU A 209 -13.94 20.90 -12.32
C LEU A 209 -14.24 21.63 -11.00
N ALA A 210 -13.31 21.61 -10.06
CA ALA A 210 -13.30 22.49 -8.89
C ALA A 210 -12.09 23.42 -8.90
N VAL A 211 -12.25 24.62 -8.34
CA VAL A 211 -11.15 25.57 -8.08
C VAL A 211 -11.04 25.78 -6.58
N VAL A 212 -9.84 25.59 -6.05
CA VAL A 212 -9.54 25.66 -4.62
C VAL A 212 -8.46 26.72 -4.38
N ASP A 213 -8.68 27.61 -3.42
CA ASP A 213 -7.63 28.48 -2.91
C ASP A 213 -6.66 27.68 -2.04
N MET A 214 -5.39 27.62 -2.43
CA MET A 214 -4.37 26.85 -1.74
C MET A 214 -3.95 27.49 -0.42
N ALA A 215 -4.21 28.78 -0.20
CA ALA A 215 -3.93 29.42 1.08
C ALA A 215 -4.88 28.95 2.18
N THR A 216 -6.16 28.78 1.84
CA THR A 216 -7.21 28.45 2.80
C THR A 216 -7.72 27.00 2.70
N GLY A 217 -7.42 26.30 1.60
CA GLY A 217 -7.97 24.98 1.30
C GLY A 217 -9.44 25.02 0.87
N ILE A 218 -9.99 26.19 0.55
CA ILE A 218 -11.42 26.35 0.31
C ILE A 218 -11.74 26.30 -1.17
N GLU A 219 -12.75 25.50 -1.52
CA GLU A 219 -13.34 25.51 -2.86
C GLU A 219 -14.07 26.84 -3.09
N ILE A 220 -13.61 27.61 -4.08
CA ILE A 220 -14.15 28.94 -4.42
C ILE A 220 -15.01 28.91 -5.69
N HIS A 221 -14.85 27.91 -6.56
CA HIS A 221 -15.62 27.79 -7.80
C HIS A 221 -15.76 26.32 -8.24
N ARG A 222 -16.83 26.01 -8.98
CA ARG A 222 -17.08 24.69 -9.57
C ARG A 222 -17.85 24.77 -10.89
N GLU A 223 -17.40 24.03 -11.90
CA GLU A 223 -18.13 23.78 -13.16
C GLU A 223 -18.55 22.29 -13.24
N ILE A 224 -19.86 21.99 -13.23
CA ILE A 224 -20.40 20.62 -13.19
C ILE A 224 -20.94 20.08 -14.53
N HIS A 225 -20.92 20.89 -15.60
CA HIS A 225 -21.51 20.53 -16.90
C HIS A 225 -20.47 20.30 -17.99
N LEU A 226 -19.29 19.83 -17.60
CA LEU A 226 -18.16 19.62 -18.50
C LEU A 226 -18.10 18.21 -19.10
N GLY A 227 -18.78 17.24 -18.49
CA GLY A 227 -18.54 15.81 -18.75
C GLY A 227 -17.26 15.35 -18.05
N ASP A 228 -16.73 14.19 -18.47
CA ASP A 228 -15.50 13.63 -17.90
C ASP A 228 -14.31 14.54 -18.22
N VAL A 229 -13.69 15.10 -17.19
CA VAL A 229 -12.46 15.89 -17.29
C VAL A 229 -11.25 14.97 -17.12
N ASP A 230 -10.45 14.88 -18.18
CA ASP A 230 -9.26 14.03 -18.28
C ASP A 230 -8.01 14.72 -17.71
N ASP A 231 -7.80 15.99 -18.06
CA ASP A 231 -6.61 16.77 -17.67
C ASP A 231 -6.89 18.28 -17.66
N VAL A 232 -6.09 19.02 -16.91
CA VAL A 232 -6.20 20.48 -16.75
C VAL A 232 -4.81 21.10 -16.76
N LYS A 233 -4.64 22.23 -17.44
CA LYS A 233 -3.37 22.99 -17.50
C LYS A 233 -3.65 24.48 -17.52
N VAL A 234 -2.77 25.26 -16.90
CA VAL A 234 -2.84 26.72 -16.85
C VAL A 234 -1.62 27.30 -17.54
N GLU A 235 -1.84 28.24 -18.45
CA GLU A 235 -0.78 28.98 -19.15
C GLU A 235 -1.35 30.32 -19.63
N ARG A 236 -0.57 31.41 -19.58
CA ARG A 236 -0.94 32.75 -20.07
C ARG A 236 -2.20 33.35 -19.43
N GLY A 237 -2.47 32.99 -18.17
CA GLY A 237 -3.70 33.36 -17.47
C GLY A 237 -4.97 32.73 -18.07
N LEU A 238 -4.81 31.64 -18.81
CA LEU A 238 -5.88 30.83 -19.38
C LEU A 238 -5.86 29.45 -18.74
N LEU A 239 -7.05 28.94 -18.45
CA LEU A 239 -7.23 27.56 -18.04
C LEU A 239 -7.70 26.75 -19.25
N PHE A 240 -6.94 25.71 -19.58
CA PHE A 240 -7.29 24.72 -20.58
C PHE A 240 -7.81 23.47 -19.88
N ILE A 241 -8.97 22.98 -20.31
CA ILE A 241 -9.65 21.82 -19.74
C ILE A 241 -9.80 20.79 -20.85
N LEU A 242 -9.13 19.65 -20.72
CA LEU A 242 -9.32 18.51 -21.59
C LEU A 242 -10.42 17.64 -21.01
N THR A 243 -11.56 17.60 -21.69
CA THR A 243 -12.63 16.62 -21.43
C THR A 243 -12.45 15.41 -22.31
N SER A 244 -13.23 14.34 -22.15
CA SER A 244 -13.18 13.15 -23.02
C SER A 244 -13.44 13.41 -24.52
N THR A 245 -13.97 14.58 -24.89
CA THR A 245 -14.31 14.90 -26.30
C THR A 245 -13.85 16.26 -26.79
N HIS A 246 -13.51 17.19 -25.90
CA HIS A 246 -13.22 18.58 -26.23
C HIS A 246 -12.03 19.13 -25.42
N LEU A 247 -11.26 20.01 -26.05
CA LEU A 247 -10.42 20.99 -25.38
C LEU A 247 -11.23 22.27 -25.18
N LEU A 248 -11.40 22.69 -23.94
CA LEU A 248 -12.12 23.91 -23.57
C LEU A 248 -11.12 24.97 -23.09
N CYS A 249 -11.31 26.19 -23.56
CA CYS A 249 -10.51 27.35 -23.15
C CYS A 249 -11.34 28.23 -22.22
N ARG A 250 -10.81 28.53 -21.05
CA ARG A 250 -11.36 29.48 -20.09
C ARG A 250 -10.39 30.63 -19.90
N ARG A 251 -10.93 31.85 -19.78
CA ARG A 251 -10.21 32.96 -19.18
C ARG A 251 -10.32 32.83 -17.68
N ASP A 252 -9.19 32.87 -17.01
CA ASP A 252 -9.13 32.84 -15.56
C ASP A 252 -9.03 34.27 -15.01
N TYR A 253 -9.95 34.62 -14.12
CA TYR A 253 -9.94 35.85 -13.34
C TYR A 253 -9.71 35.53 -11.86
N PHE A 254 -8.66 34.76 -11.57
CA PHE A 254 -8.29 34.26 -10.25
C PHE A 254 -9.39 33.42 -9.61
N GLY A 255 -9.79 32.37 -10.32
CA GLY A 255 -10.82 31.41 -9.93
C GLY A 255 -12.22 31.72 -10.47
N GLY A 256 -12.43 32.94 -10.96
CA GLY A 256 -13.58 33.26 -11.80
C GLY A 256 -13.33 32.81 -13.23
N LEU A 257 -14.02 31.75 -13.69
CA LEU A 257 -13.82 31.21 -15.04
C LEU A 257 -14.83 31.77 -16.03
N ALA A 258 -14.34 32.32 -17.14
CA ALA A 258 -15.19 32.74 -18.27
C ALA A 258 -14.90 31.89 -19.51
N SER A 259 -15.96 31.37 -20.14
CA SER A 259 -15.84 30.62 -21.39
C SER A 259 -15.28 31.49 -22.51
N LEU A 260 -14.22 31.03 -23.17
CA LEU A 260 -13.63 31.68 -24.36
C LEU A 260 -13.93 30.91 -25.64
N GLY A 261 -13.54 29.64 -25.69
CA GLY A 261 -13.60 28.82 -26.90
C GLY A 261 -13.59 27.34 -26.57
N SER A 262 -13.87 26.53 -27.58
CA SER A 262 -13.85 25.07 -27.49
C SER A 262 -13.46 24.47 -28.82
N LEU A 263 -12.69 23.39 -28.80
CA LEU A 263 -12.35 22.58 -29.96
C LEU A 263 -12.68 21.12 -29.67
N GLN A 264 -13.40 20.48 -30.58
CA GLN A 264 -13.61 19.05 -30.51
C GLN A 264 -12.29 18.34 -30.83
N ILE A 265 -11.85 17.46 -29.92
CA ILE A 265 -10.68 16.59 -30.11
C ILE A 265 -11.17 15.14 -30.04
N PRO A 266 -11.52 14.55 -31.20
CA PRO A 266 -11.92 13.15 -31.28
C PRO A 266 -10.78 12.26 -30.76
N GLY A 267 -11.09 11.11 -30.18
CA GLY A 267 -10.05 10.14 -29.84
C GLY A 267 -10.51 9.12 -28.82
N ASP A 268 -9.91 7.93 -28.89
CA ASP A 268 -10.08 6.88 -27.90
C ASP A 268 -9.32 7.25 -26.60
N ALA A 269 -9.81 6.75 -25.46
CA ALA A 269 -9.22 6.99 -24.13
C ALA A 269 -7.73 6.58 -24.09
N ALA A 270 -6.91 7.21 -23.24
CA ALA A 270 -5.51 6.82 -23.07
C ALA A 270 -5.40 5.36 -22.55
N PRO A 271 -4.30 4.65 -22.85
CA PRO A 271 -4.21 3.21 -22.56
C PRO A 271 -3.94 2.86 -21.10
N LEU A 272 -3.55 3.83 -20.25
CA LEU A 272 -3.28 3.64 -18.81
C LEU A 272 -4.28 4.45 -17.99
N GLU A 273 -5.52 3.98 -17.89
CA GLU A 273 -6.52 4.17 -16.81
C GLU A 273 -6.70 5.56 -16.09
N SER A 274 -6.05 6.65 -16.51
CA SER A 274 -5.97 7.94 -15.80
C SER A 274 -6.35 9.15 -16.68
N GLY A 275 -7.16 8.91 -17.71
CA GLY A 275 -7.59 9.95 -18.67
C GLY A 275 -6.51 10.29 -19.71
N ARG A 276 -6.89 11.10 -20.71
CA ARG A 276 -5.96 11.66 -21.71
C ARG A 276 -5.12 12.78 -21.08
N LYS A 277 -3.90 12.98 -21.59
CA LYS A 277 -2.99 14.03 -21.09
C LYS A 277 -2.73 15.11 -22.15
N MET A 278 -2.46 16.32 -21.70
CA MET A 278 -2.06 17.43 -22.57
C MET A 278 -0.82 18.18 -22.08
N SER A 279 -0.05 18.70 -23.03
CA SER A 279 1.03 19.65 -22.79
C SER A 279 0.76 20.95 -23.52
N LEU A 280 1.12 22.07 -22.90
CA LEU A 280 1.03 23.40 -23.49
C LEU A 280 2.41 24.04 -23.54
N CYS A 281 2.65 24.85 -24.58
CA CYS A 281 3.81 25.72 -24.67
C CYS A 281 3.54 26.85 -25.67
N GLY A 282 3.40 28.07 -25.14
CA GLY A 282 3.13 29.30 -25.87
C GLY A 282 1.80 29.28 -26.61
N ASN A 283 1.88 29.11 -27.94
CA ASN A 283 0.73 29.12 -28.84
C ASN A 283 0.31 27.71 -29.29
N ARG A 284 0.89 26.66 -28.71
CA ARG A 284 0.67 25.27 -29.12
C ARG A 284 0.20 24.42 -27.96
N ALA A 285 -0.69 23.48 -28.27
CA ALA A 285 -1.15 22.45 -27.37
C ALA A 285 -1.00 21.07 -28.03
N PHE A 286 -0.60 20.09 -27.24
CA PHE A 286 -0.41 18.71 -27.67
C PHE A 286 -1.28 17.80 -26.81
N VAL A 287 -2.06 16.92 -27.44
CA VAL A 287 -3.03 16.07 -26.73
C VAL A 287 -2.83 14.60 -27.07
N GLY A 288 -2.55 13.80 -26.05
CA GLY A 288 -2.27 12.36 -26.18
C GLY A 288 -3.53 11.51 -26.23
N THR A 289 -3.48 10.42 -27.00
CA THR A 289 -4.58 9.47 -27.20
C THR A 289 -4.04 8.06 -27.40
N PHE A 290 -4.91 7.05 -27.37
CA PHE A 290 -4.52 5.68 -27.76
C PHE A 290 -3.97 5.58 -29.19
N SER A 291 -4.41 6.46 -30.08
CA SER A 291 -4.03 6.43 -31.50
C SER A 291 -2.80 7.30 -31.82
N GLY A 292 -2.16 7.93 -30.83
CA GLY A 292 -1.08 8.90 -31.03
C GLY A 292 -1.39 10.24 -30.38
N TRP A 293 -0.97 11.36 -30.97
CA TRP A 293 -1.25 12.69 -30.42
C TRP A 293 -1.76 13.70 -31.46
N TYR A 294 -2.51 14.70 -30.99
CA TYR A 294 -2.97 15.85 -31.75
C TYR A 294 -2.07 17.06 -31.54
N HIS A 295 -1.80 17.81 -32.62
CA HIS A 295 -1.17 19.12 -32.58
C HIS A 295 -2.24 20.19 -32.76
N VAL A 296 -2.36 21.11 -31.80
CA VAL A 296 -3.39 22.15 -31.77
C VAL A 296 -2.76 23.54 -31.67
N ASP A 297 -3.25 24.47 -32.49
CA ASP A 297 -2.97 25.90 -32.38
C ASP A 297 -3.94 26.52 -31.38
N VAL A 298 -3.39 27.13 -30.33
CA VAL A 298 -4.11 27.86 -29.28
C VAL A 298 -3.73 29.35 -29.24
N SER A 299 -3.09 29.87 -30.30
CA SER A 299 -2.79 31.31 -30.42
C SER A 299 -4.03 32.20 -30.36
N ARG A 300 -5.18 31.67 -30.78
CA ARG A 300 -6.51 32.28 -30.67
C ARG A 300 -7.39 31.38 -29.79
N PRO A 301 -7.35 31.53 -28.45
CA PRO A 301 -8.07 30.64 -27.53
C PRO A 301 -9.59 30.72 -27.68
N GLU A 302 -10.14 31.76 -28.31
CA GLU A 302 -11.54 31.87 -28.69
C GLU A 302 -11.92 30.98 -29.89
N SER A 303 -10.95 30.55 -30.69
CA SER A 303 -11.14 29.68 -31.85
C SER A 303 -9.93 28.75 -32.08
N PRO A 304 -9.64 27.83 -31.15
CA PRO A 304 -8.52 26.90 -31.27
C PRO A 304 -8.70 25.96 -32.49
N GLN A 305 -7.59 25.54 -33.11
CA GLN A 305 -7.62 24.74 -34.35
C GLN A 305 -6.66 23.56 -34.33
N VAL A 306 -7.10 22.41 -34.85
CA VAL A 306 -6.20 21.26 -35.07
C VAL A 306 -5.27 21.56 -36.24
N LEU A 307 -3.96 21.50 -36.01
CA LEU A 307 -2.91 21.58 -37.04
C LEU A 307 -2.55 20.19 -37.58
N GLY A 308 -2.58 19.18 -36.72
CA GLY A 308 -2.23 17.80 -37.05
C GLY A 308 -2.99 16.81 -36.17
N ALA A 309 -3.32 15.66 -36.76
CA ALA A 309 -4.04 14.58 -36.12
C ALA A 309 -3.19 13.30 -36.14
N PRO A 310 -3.38 12.39 -35.17
CA PRO A 310 -2.66 11.13 -35.15
C PRO A 310 -2.89 10.32 -36.42
N SER A 311 -1.82 9.71 -36.92
CA SER A 311 -1.95 8.68 -37.95
C SER A 311 -2.23 7.33 -37.27
N GLY A 312 -3.05 6.46 -37.86
CA GLY A 312 -3.33 5.13 -37.30
C GLY A 312 -2.12 4.18 -37.21
N LEU A 313 -0.90 4.65 -37.50
CA LEU A 313 0.37 3.93 -37.41
C LEU A 313 1.21 4.35 -36.19
N GLN A 314 0.73 5.32 -35.40
CA GLN A 314 1.47 5.86 -34.27
C GLN A 314 1.28 5.01 -33.00
N ALA A 315 2.31 4.95 -32.15
CA ALA A 315 2.23 4.31 -30.84
C ALA A 315 1.26 5.07 -29.93
N ALA A 316 0.65 4.35 -28.99
CA ALA A 316 -0.27 4.96 -28.05
C ALA A 316 0.48 5.88 -27.09
N VAL A 317 -0.09 7.05 -26.81
CA VAL A 317 0.53 8.08 -25.96
C VAL A 317 -0.17 8.09 -24.61
N HIS A 318 0.62 7.94 -23.55
CA HIS A 318 0.12 7.85 -22.18
C HIS A 318 0.26 9.17 -21.42
N ASP A 319 1.39 9.83 -21.61
CA ASP A 319 1.67 11.19 -21.17
C ASP A 319 2.63 11.83 -22.16
N LEU A 320 2.67 13.16 -22.20
CA LEU A 320 3.54 13.90 -23.10
C LEU A 320 3.87 15.29 -22.57
N VAL A 321 5.07 15.75 -22.88
CA VAL A 321 5.57 17.10 -22.61
C VAL A 321 6.27 17.66 -23.83
N HIS A 322 6.46 18.98 -23.84
CA HIS A 322 7.10 19.70 -24.94
C HIS A 322 8.43 20.30 -24.50
N ASP A 323 9.41 20.34 -25.41
CA ASP A 323 10.78 20.80 -25.12
C ASP A 323 10.96 22.32 -25.18
N GLY A 324 9.90 23.06 -25.55
CA GLY A 324 9.93 24.50 -25.76
C GLY A 324 10.07 24.95 -27.21
N LYS A 325 10.26 24.03 -28.18
CA LYS A 325 10.40 24.36 -29.60
C LYS A 325 9.48 23.52 -30.51
N ASP A 326 10.02 22.45 -31.06
CA ASP A 326 9.42 21.62 -32.12
C ASP A 326 9.61 20.13 -31.77
N GLN A 327 9.83 19.79 -30.50
CA GLN A 327 9.92 18.39 -30.08
C GLN A 327 8.88 18.04 -29.01
N VAL A 328 8.32 16.85 -29.16
CA VAL A 328 7.38 16.27 -28.20
C VAL A 328 8.05 15.06 -27.59
N ILE A 329 8.12 15.03 -26.27
CA ILE A 329 8.57 13.88 -25.51
C ILE A 329 7.32 13.17 -25.02
N ALA A 330 7.16 11.90 -25.37
CA ALA A 330 5.96 11.14 -25.08
C ALA A 330 6.31 9.81 -24.42
N ILE A 331 5.51 9.41 -23.44
CA ILE A 331 5.48 8.04 -22.97
C ILE A 331 4.65 7.23 -23.97
N THR A 332 5.27 6.22 -24.58
CA THR A 332 4.66 5.45 -25.67
C THR A 332 4.67 3.95 -25.42
N SER A 333 3.72 3.25 -26.06
CA SER A 333 3.70 1.79 -26.13
C SER A 333 3.68 1.26 -27.57
N PHE A 334 4.70 0.48 -27.95
CA PHE A 334 4.87 -0.04 -29.31
C PHE A 334 4.36 -1.48 -29.51
N SER A 335 4.27 -2.34 -28.48
CA SER A 335 3.77 -3.74 -28.63
C SER A 335 3.43 -4.54 -27.34
N GLY A 336 2.80 -3.94 -26.32
CA GLY A 336 2.18 -4.68 -25.20
C GLY A 336 2.92 -4.68 -23.85
N ALA A 337 2.23 -5.18 -22.83
CA ALA A 337 2.19 -4.69 -21.43
C ALA A 337 3.38 -4.99 -20.49
N ARG A 338 4.66 -4.95 -20.92
CA ARG A 338 5.78 -5.21 -19.99
C ARG A 338 6.92 -4.19 -19.95
N SER A 339 6.96 -3.21 -20.85
CA SER A 339 7.80 -2.02 -20.69
C SER A 339 7.23 -0.89 -21.55
N LEU A 340 7.15 0.30 -20.98
CA LEU A 340 6.81 1.53 -21.69
C LEU A 340 8.12 2.25 -22.02
N ALA A 341 8.09 3.09 -23.06
CA ALA A 341 9.28 3.81 -23.50
C ALA A 341 9.05 5.30 -23.48
N VAL A 342 10.11 6.06 -23.23
CA VAL A 342 10.14 7.50 -23.39
C VAL A 342 10.68 7.79 -24.77
N SER A 343 9.82 8.34 -25.62
CA SER A 343 10.08 8.58 -27.04
C SER A 343 10.14 10.07 -27.34
N LEU A 344 11.13 10.48 -28.12
CA LEU A 344 11.28 11.84 -28.62
C LEU A 344 10.79 11.91 -30.07
N TYR A 345 9.89 12.83 -30.36
CA TYR A 345 9.35 13.09 -31.70
C TYR A 345 9.75 14.48 -32.20
N ASP A 346 10.03 14.58 -33.50
CA ASP A 346 10.14 15.85 -34.22
C ASP A 346 8.74 16.31 -34.67
N ALA A 347 8.26 17.39 -34.06
CA ALA A 347 6.98 18.03 -34.30
C ALA A 347 7.08 19.30 -35.16
N SER A 348 8.23 19.56 -35.79
CA SER A 348 8.49 20.76 -36.62
C SER A 348 7.54 20.89 -37.83
N VAL A 349 6.96 19.78 -38.28
CA VAL A 349 5.92 19.75 -39.31
C VAL A 349 4.60 19.35 -38.66
N PRO A 350 3.70 20.30 -38.32
CA PRO A 350 2.54 20.01 -37.50
C PRO A 350 1.62 18.89 -38.02
N SER A 351 1.55 18.70 -39.34
CA SER A 351 0.71 17.66 -39.96
C SER A 351 1.31 16.24 -39.90
N ASP A 352 2.58 16.09 -39.53
CA ASP A 352 3.28 14.80 -39.48
C ASP A 352 3.68 14.48 -38.04
N THR A 353 2.82 13.73 -37.35
CA THR A 353 3.01 13.35 -35.94
C THR A 353 3.89 12.10 -35.76
N THR A 354 4.43 11.54 -36.85
CA THR A 354 5.06 10.19 -36.84
C THR A 354 6.59 10.18 -36.78
N ARG A 355 7.24 11.35 -36.80
CA ARG A 355 8.70 11.48 -36.88
C ARG A 355 9.39 11.16 -35.56
N LEU A 356 9.55 9.87 -35.27
CA LEU A 356 10.32 9.40 -34.13
C LEU A 356 11.81 9.71 -34.30
N VAL A 357 12.42 10.37 -33.32
CA VAL A 357 13.85 10.69 -33.25
C VAL A 357 14.60 9.59 -32.50
N THR A 358 14.19 9.31 -31.26
CA THR A 358 14.76 8.24 -30.42
C THR A 358 13.71 7.70 -29.45
N SER A 359 13.97 6.53 -28.87
CA SER A 359 13.15 5.94 -27.83
C SER A 359 14.00 5.16 -26.85
N HIS A 360 13.72 5.30 -25.56
CA HIS A 360 14.43 4.62 -24.48
C HIS A 360 13.42 3.88 -23.60
N ASP A 361 13.61 2.57 -23.44
CA ASP A 361 12.77 1.75 -22.55
C ASP A 361 13.05 2.12 -21.08
N THR A 362 11.99 2.23 -20.28
CA THR A 362 12.11 2.34 -18.82
C THR A 362 12.02 0.95 -18.17
N PRO A 363 12.62 0.75 -16.97
CA PRO A 363 12.69 -0.58 -16.35
C PRO A 363 11.32 -1.15 -15.94
N GLY A 364 10.30 -0.32 -15.73
CA GLY A 364 8.95 -0.75 -15.37
C GLY A 364 7.85 -0.14 -16.24
N VAL A 365 6.84 0.44 -15.58
CA VAL A 365 5.66 1.05 -16.21
C VAL A 365 5.73 2.55 -15.95
N CYS A 366 6.34 3.30 -16.88
CA CYS A 366 6.36 4.76 -16.77
C CYS A 366 4.95 5.37 -16.87
N ARG A 367 4.65 6.34 -16.00
CA ARG A 367 3.30 6.90 -15.81
C ARG A 367 3.20 8.36 -16.22
N ALA A 368 4.13 9.18 -15.77
CA ALA A 368 4.16 10.60 -16.04
C ALA A 368 5.57 11.07 -16.35
N ILE A 369 5.64 12.21 -17.04
CA ILE A 369 6.89 12.84 -17.42
C ILE A 369 6.85 14.35 -17.17
N ALA A 370 7.91 14.87 -16.58
CA ALA A 370 8.20 16.29 -16.51
C ALA A 370 9.52 16.58 -17.25
N PHE A 371 9.54 17.64 -18.05
CA PHE A 371 10.76 18.11 -18.70
C PHE A 371 11.34 19.29 -17.92
N HIS A 372 12.63 19.27 -17.61
CA HIS A 372 13.28 20.32 -16.85
C HIS A 372 14.78 20.36 -17.17
N ALA A 373 15.30 21.54 -17.52
CA ALA A 373 16.71 21.78 -17.82
C ALA A 373 17.31 20.79 -18.84
N GLY A 374 16.57 20.45 -19.90
CA GLY A 374 17.04 19.53 -20.94
C GLY A 374 16.90 18.04 -20.61
N LEU A 375 16.45 17.68 -19.40
CA LEU A 375 16.28 16.31 -18.94
C LEU A 375 14.80 15.95 -18.76
N ALA A 376 14.50 14.66 -18.93
CA ALA A 376 13.18 14.10 -18.68
C ALA A 376 13.17 13.39 -17.32
N PHE A 377 12.34 13.86 -16.40
CA PHE A 377 12.04 13.24 -15.12
C PHE A 377 10.78 12.40 -15.26
N VAL A 378 10.89 11.10 -15.04
CA VAL A 378 9.85 10.13 -15.40
C VAL A 378 9.50 9.29 -14.18
N THR A 379 8.23 9.23 -13.83
CA THR A 379 7.76 8.30 -12.81
C THR A 379 7.60 6.92 -13.41
N ASP A 380 8.14 5.91 -12.74
CA ASP A 380 8.03 4.51 -13.11
C ASP A 380 7.49 3.72 -11.91
N THR A 381 6.22 3.32 -11.99
CA THR A 381 5.40 2.83 -10.86
C THR A 381 6.14 2.18 -9.69
N LEU A 382 6.90 1.11 -9.91
CA LEU A 382 7.64 0.37 -8.87
C LEU A 382 9.16 0.63 -8.87
N GLU A 383 9.66 1.34 -9.88
CA GLU A 383 11.08 1.66 -10.07
C GLU A 383 11.38 3.12 -9.70
N GLY A 384 10.40 3.84 -9.13
CA GLY A 384 10.54 5.19 -8.59
C GLY A 384 10.70 6.28 -9.65
N LEU A 385 11.61 7.22 -9.41
CA LEU A 385 11.93 8.34 -10.29
C LEU A 385 13.11 8.00 -11.19
N GLN A 386 12.90 8.07 -12.50
CA GLN A 386 13.93 7.93 -13.53
C GLN A 386 14.31 9.30 -14.08
N VAL A 387 15.60 9.54 -14.32
CA VAL A 387 16.10 10.75 -15.00
C VAL A 387 16.73 10.33 -16.32
N LEU A 388 16.23 10.89 -17.43
CA LEU A 388 16.65 10.53 -18.77
C LEU A 388 17.25 11.73 -19.50
N ASN A 389 18.38 11.47 -20.17
CA ASN A 389 18.91 12.35 -21.20
C ASN A 389 18.54 11.79 -22.58
N LEU A 390 17.66 12.47 -23.31
CA LEU A 390 17.11 11.95 -24.56
C LEU A 390 17.95 12.24 -25.79
N ARG A 391 18.97 13.10 -25.69
CA ARG A 391 19.82 13.43 -26.83
C ARG A 391 21.23 13.80 -26.38
N PRO A 392 22.25 13.56 -27.21
CA PRO A 392 23.57 14.03 -26.89
C PRO A 392 23.51 15.55 -26.73
N PHE A 393 24.27 16.04 -25.76
CA PHE A 393 24.46 17.47 -25.61
C PHE A 393 25.23 18.02 -26.84
N ASP A 394 24.88 19.21 -27.30
CA ASP A 394 25.50 19.84 -28.47
C ASP A 394 26.01 21.25 -28.10
N PRO A 395 27.29 21.38 -27.72
CA PRO A 395 27.88 22.67 -27.34
C PRO A 395 28.15 23.58 -28.55
N GLY A 396 27.99 23.09 -29.79
CA GLY A 396 28.33 23.82 -31.02
C GLY A 396 27.24 24.75 -31.56
N VAL A 397 26.12 24.85 -30.86
CA VAL A 397 24.96 25.64 -31.25
C VAL A 397 25.22 27.11 -30.89
N GLY A 398 24.89 28.06 -31.77
CA GLY A 398 25.00 29.49 -31.45
C GLY A 398 24.02 29.92 -30.35
N ALA A 399 24.37 31.00 -29.64
CA ALA A 399 23.59 31.53 -28.52
C ALA A 399 22.09 31.71 -28.86
N PRO A 400 21.18 31.47 -27.90
CA PRO A 400 19.76 31.67 -28.11
C PRO A 400 19.44 33.15 -28.38
N THR A 401 18.22 33.45 -28.79
CA THR A 401 17.68 34.81 -28.80
C THR A 401 16.46 34.86 -27.88
N VAL A 402 16.35 35.91 -27.09
CA VAL A 402 15.26 36.07 -26.12
C VAL A 402 14.69 37.48 -26.19
N VAL A 403 13.37 37.59 -26.23
CA VAL A 403 12.62 38.85 -26.23
C VAL A 403 11.38 38.74 -25.36
N PHE A 404 10.89 39.87 -24.85
CA PHE A 404 9.57 39.92 -24.22
C PHE A 404 8.49 39.74 -25.29
N ASP A 405 7.59 38.78 -25.08
CA ASP A 405 6.38 38.55 -25.89
C ASP A 405 5.11 39.06 -25.17
N SER A 406 5.30 40.00 -24.25
CA SER A 406 4.22 40.60 -23.46
C SER A 406 3.96 42.04 -23.87
N ILE A 407 2.70 42.43 -23.74
CA ILE A 407 2.32 43.84 -23.73
C ILE A 407 2.51 44.34 -22.31
N PHE A 408 3.42 45.30 -22.12
CA PHE A 408 3.59 45.96 -20.83
C PHE A 408 2.35 46.80 -20.53
N PRO A 409 1.84 46.78 -19.28
CA PRO A 409 0.63 47.50 -18.92
C PRO A 409 0.93 48.98 -18.68
N ASP A 410 1.42 49.69 -19.71
CA ASP A 410 1.70 51.13 -19.67
C ASP A 410 0.44 51.91 -19.31
N GLU A 411 0.49 52.61 -18.17
CA GLU A 411 -0.62 53.36 -17.59
C GLU A 411 -0.65 54.81 -18.08
N SER A 412 0.39 55.26 -18.80
CA SER A 412 0.54 56.63 -19.25
C SER A 412 0.42 56.75 -20.77
N ALA A 413 -0.16 57.86 -21.23
CA ALA A 413 -0.12 58.23 -22.65
C ALA A 413 1.20 58.95 -23.04
N SER A 414 2.10 59.16 -22.07
CA SER A 414 3.39 59.81 -22.29
C SER A 414 4.41 58.82 -22.88
N PRO A 415 5.44 59.28 -23.61
CA PRO A 415 6.47 58.37 -24.15
C PRO A 415 7.22 57.59 -23.05
N GLY A 416 7.44 56.29 -23.31
CA GLY A 416 8.10 55.35 -22.39
C GLY A 416 7.11 54.57 -21.53
N ILE A 417 7.48 53.38 -21.06
CA ILE A 417 6.59 52.52 -20.24
C ILE A 417 6.56 53.08 -18.82
N GLN A 418 5.36 53.42 -18.33
CA GLN A 418 5.15 53.94 -16.99
C GLN A 418 4.11 53.07 -16.29
N ILE A 419 4.46 52.53 -15.13
CA ILE A 419 3.63 51.59 -14.38
C ILE A 419 3.65 52.00 -12.91
N SER A 420 2.51 51.90 -12.24
CA SER A 420 2.41 52.19 -10.81
C SER A 420 3.31 51.27 -9.98
N GLU A 421 3.89 51.84 -8.94
CA GLU A 421 4.67 51.13 -7.93
C GLU A 421 3.88 49.97 -7.29
N GLY A 422 4.55 48.90 -6.86
CA GLY A 422 3.87 47.76 -6.21
C GLY A 422 3.02 46.88 -7.14
N ARG A 423 2.81 47.27 -8.40
CA ARG A 423 1.97 46.52 -9.34
C ARG A 423 2.58 45.17 -9.69
N THR A 424 1.74 44.13 -9.73
CA THR A 424 2.12 42.77 -10.14
C THR A 424 1.50 42.42 -11.50
N PHE A 425 2.30 41.94 -12.45
CA PHE A 425 1.80 41.49 -13.76
C PHE A 425 2.61 40.32 -14.32
N LEU A 426 2.04 39.66 -15.34
CA LEU A 426 2.64 38.50 -16.02
C LEU A 426 3.49 38.98 -17.21
N LEU A 427 4.69 38.40 -17.33
CA LEU A 427 5.63 38.59 -18.42
C LEU A 427 5.95 37.24 -19.06
N ASN A 428 6.00 37.22 -20.38
CA ASN A 428 6.25 36.04 -21.20
C ASN A 428 7.52 36.28 -22.02
N ALA A 429 8.35 35.25 -22.13
CA ALA A 429 9.52 35.27 -22.98
C ALA A 429 9.27 34.46 -24.27
N ALA A 430 9.60 35.05 -25.42
CA ALA A 430 9.78 34.30 -26.66
C ALA A 430 11.27 34.01 -26.83
N VAL A 431 11.61 32.73 -26.93
CA VAL A 431 12.99 32.26 -27.11
C VAL A 431 13.11 31.52 -28.44
N GLN A 432 14.14 31.84 -29.22
CA GLN A 432 14.52 31.06 -30.39
C GLN A 432 15.95 30.56 -30.21
N SER A 433 16.14 29.26 -30.38
CA SER A 433 17.45 28.61 -30.34
C SER A 433 17.53 27.50 -31.38
N GLU A 434 18.71 27.26 -31.92
CA GLU A 434 19.00 26.06 -32.71
C GLU A 434 19.15 24.82 -31.78
N GLY A 435 19.48 25.03 -30.50
CA GLY A 435 19.67 24.03 -29.46
C GLY A 435 18.56 24.06 -28.40
N LEU A 436 18.72 23.27 -27.33
CA LEU A 436 17.79 23.30 -26.19
C LEU A 436 18.11 24.50 -25.30
N VAL A 437 17.07 25.12 -24.79
CA VAL A 437 17.18 26.17 -23.78
C VAL A 437 17.18 25.49 -22.42
N ARG A 438 18.25 25.70 -21.64
CA ARG A 438 18.38 25.17 -20.28
C ARG A 438 17.51 25.95 -19.31
N GLU A 439 17.58 27.27 -19.39
CA GLU A 439 16.92 28.16 -18.45
C GLU A 439 16.64 29.53 -19.07
N VAL A 440 15.55 30.14 -18.64
CA VAL A 440 15.23 31.55 -18.88
C VAL A 440 14.99 32.22 -17.52
N SER A 441 15.68 33.33 -17.29
CA SER A 441 15.59 34.11 -16.05
C SER A 441 15.07 35.52 -16.34
N LEU A 442 14.24 36.04 -15.44
CA LEU A 442 13.85 37.44 -15.39
C LEU A 442 14.77 38.18 -14.43
N LEU A 443 15.33 39.29 -14.91
CA LEU A 443 16.18 40.21 -14.15
C LEU A 443 15.48 41.54 -13.90
N LEU A 444 15.58 42.03 -12.66
CA LEU A 444 15.20 43.37 -12.23
C LEU A 444 16.48 44.12 -11.80
N ASP A 445 16.82 45.20 -12.49
CA ASP A 445 18.05 45.97 -12.28
C ASP A 445 19.33 45.10 -12.32
N GLY A 446 19.32 44.06 -13.17
CA GLY A 446 20.41 43.11 -13.33
C GLY A 446 20.48 42.02 -12.24
N GLN A 447 19.52 41.96 -11.33
CA GLN A 447 19.39 40.88 -10.34
C GLN A 447 18.29 39.92 -10.76
N GLU A 448 18.56 38.62 -10.71
CA GLU A 448 17.59 37.59 -11.02
C GLU A 448 16.48 37.52 -9.97
N VAL A 449 15.23 37.59 -10.40
CA VAL A 449 14.04 37.57 -9.52
C VAL A 449 13.14 36.36 -9.74
N ALA A 450 13.25 35.70 -10.89
CA ALA A 450 12.52 34.47 -11.21
C ALA A 450 13.25 33.73 -12.34
N SER A 451 13.13 32.40 -12.36
CA SER A 451 13.60 31.58 -13.47
C SER A 451 12.66 30.41 -13.76
N ALA A 452 12.76 29.94 -14.99
CA ALA A 452 12.06 28.77 -15.48
C ALA A 452 13.09 27.94 -16.27
N ALA A 453 13.06 26.62 -16.11
CA ALA A 453 13.95 25.69 -16.82
C ALA A 453 13.20 24.79 -17.81
N ALA A 454 11.94 25.10 -18.07
CA ALA A 454 11.10 24.46 -19.07
C ALA A 454 10.03 25.46 -19.54
N CYS A 455 9.51 25.22 -20.74
CA CYS A 455 8.32 25.93 -21.21
C CYS A 455 7.12 25.54 -20.32
N PRO A 456 6.23 26.48 -19.95
CA PRO A 456 6.15 27.86 -20.43
C PRO A 456 7.09 28.85 -19.73
N TRP A 457 7.70 29.75 -20.50
CA TRP A 457 8.62 30.79 -20.00
C TRP A 457 7.85 32.01 -19.48
N GLU A 458 7.13 31.81 -18.39
CA GLU A 458 6.27 32.81 -17.77
C GLU A 458 6.80 33.27 -16.42
N PHE A 459 6.80 34.58 -16.20
CA PHE A 459 7.33 35.20 -15.00
C PHE A 459 6.34 36.20 -14.46
N ARG A 460 6.14 36.20 -13.15
CA ARG A 460 5.44 37.29 -12.45
C ARG A 460 6.44 38.20 -11.81
N VAL A 461 6.22 39.50 -11.99
CA VAL A 461 7.05 40.53 -11.39
C VAL A 461 6.18 41.49 -10.61
N THR A 462 6.61 41.80 -9.39
CA THR A 462 6.07 42.88 -8.58
C THR A 462 7.06 44.04 -8.63
N LEU A 463 6.61 45.21 -9.06
CA LEU A 463 7.47 46.40 -9.11
C LEU A 463 7.75 46.93 -7.69
N PRO A 464 8.94 47.47 -7.41
CA PRO A 464 9.26 48.02 -6.10
C PRO A 464 8.46 49.29 -5.80
N LEU A 465 8.41 49.68 -4.53
CA LEU A 465 7.76 50.91 -4.08
C LEU A 465 8.69 52.12 -4.32
N LEU A 466 8.14 53.28 -4.64
CA LEU A 466 8.84 54.57 -4.66
C LEU A 466 9.47 54.90 -3.30
N SER A 467 8.90 54.37 -2.21
CA SER A 467 9.50 54.46 -0.87
C SER A 467 10.89 53.82 -0.78
N ASP A 468 11.21 52.92 -1.70
CA ASP A 468 12.52 52.28 -1.81
C ASP A 468 13.56 53.18 -2.49
N GLY A 469 13.17 54.41 -2.87
CA GLY A 469 14.05 55.43 -3.44
C GLY A 469 14.35 55.25 -4.93
N ARG A 470 13.63 54.38 -5.62
CA ARG A 470 13.75 54.13 -7.06
C ARG A 470 12.65 54.86 -7.81
N GLU A 471 12.96 55.58 -8.88
CA GLU A 471 11.97 56.20 -9.78
C GLU A 471 11.83 55.44 -11.11
N GLU A 472 12.77 54.57 -11.42
CA GLU A 472 12.85 53.78 -12.65
C GLU A 472 13.53 52.43 -12.34
N VAL A 473 13.07 51.38 -13.00
CA VAL A 473 13.66 50.03 -12.94
C VAL A 473 13.86 49.48 -14.34
N ALA A 474 14.87 48.62 -14.51
CA ALA A 474 15.16 47.95 -15.76
C ALA A 474 14.77 46.46 -15.69
N LEU A 475 13.85 46.04 -16.56
CA LEU A 475 13.51 44.63 -16.75
C LEU A 475 14.30 44.05 -17.92
N GLN A 476 14.89 42.88 -17.72
CA GLN A 476 15.66 42.18 -18.76
C GLN A 476 15.46 40.67 -18.65
N LEU A 477 15.45 39.97 -19.77
CA LEU A 477 15.46 38.51 -19.81
C LEU A 477 16.88 38.01 -20.10
N ARG A 478 17.24 36.87 -19.49
CA ARG A 478 18.44 36.10 -19.82
C ARG A 478 18.01 34.69 -20.22
N ALA A 479 18.48 34.21 -21.36
CA ALA A 479 18.30 32.81 -21.77
C ALA A 479 19.67 32.15 -21.86
N VAL A 480 19.76 30.93 -21.33
CA VAL A 480 20.97 30.10 -21.37
C VAL A 480 20.60 28.83 -22.12
N ASP A 481 21.35 28.50 -23.17
CA ASP A 481 21.19 27.21 -23.83
C ASP A 481 21.90 26.10 -23.04
N MET A 482 21.71 24.86 -23.48
CA MET A 482 22.39 23.74 -22.87
C MET A 482 23.91 23.96 -22.90
N GLY A 483 24.48 24.38 -24.04
CA GLY A 483 25.92 24.64 -24.26
C GLY A 483 26.56 25.81 -23.50
N GLY A 484 25.85 26.40 -22.52
CA GLY A 484 26.34 27.52 -21.72
C GLY A 484 26.32 28.87 -22.44
N ASN A 485 25.83 28.96 -23.69
CA ASN A 485 25.74 30.24 -24.36
C ASN A 485 24.62 31.08 -23.76
N VAL A 486 24.96 32.33 -23.41
CA VAL A 486 24.03 33.27 -22.78
C VAL A 486 23.59 34.33 -23.76
N ALA A 487 22.29 34.63 -23.77
CA ALA A 487 21.72 35.75 -24.49
C ALA A 487 20.84 36.61 -23.58
N PHE A 488 20.84 37.91 -23.85
CA PHE A 488 20.03 38.87 -23.11
C PHE A 488 19.06 39.59 -24.04
N SER A 489 17.87 39.89 -23.52
CA SER A 489 16.96 40.81 -24.21
C SER A 489 17.48 42.24 -24.13
N THR A 490 16.92 43.12 -24.96
CA THR A 490 17.06 44.56 -24.73
C THR A 490 16.43 44.93 -23.38
N PRO A 491 17.13 45.65 -22.48
CA PRO A 491 16.54 46.14 -21.24
C PRO A 491 15.33 47.04 -21.51
N VAL A 492 14.25 46.83 -20.77
CA VAL A 492 13.04 47.64 -20.79
C VAL A 492 13.02 48.51 -19.55
N ALA A 493 13.20 49.82 -19.74
CA ALA A 493 13.07 50.81 -18.67
C ALA A 493 11.60 51.04 -18.35
N VAL A 494 11.22 50.83 -17.09
CA VAL A 494 9.89 51.08 -16.54
C VAL A 494 10.00 52.20 -15.53
N ARG A 495 9.36 53.34 -15.81
CA ARG A 495 9.26 54.44 -14.85
C ARG A 495 8.16 54.13 -13.84
N LEU A 496 8.48 54.25 -12.56
CA LEU A 496 7.53 54.03 -11.48
C LEU A 496 6.65 55.27 -11.29
N LEU A 497 5.34 55.06 -11.30
CA LEU A 497 4.36 56.08 -10.95
C LEU A 497 3.93 55.90 -9.48
N PRO A 498 3.62 56.98 -8.75
CA PRO A 498 2.92 56.86 -7.49
C PRO A 498 1.59 56.15 -7.73
N SER A 499 1.22 55.21 -6.87
CA SER A 499 -0.09 54.54 -6.97
C SER A 499 -1.21 55.60 -6.91
N ASP A 500 -1.98 55.72 -7.99
CA ASP A 500 -2.93 56.83 -8.21
C ASP A 500 -4.40 56.45 -7.92
N GLY A 501 -4.66 55.23 -7.46
CA GLY A 501 -6.00 54.70 -7.21
C GLY A 501 -6.10 53.80 -5.98
N ALA A 502 -7.32 53.60 -5.49
CA ALA A 502 -7.62 52.54 -4.52
C ALA A 502 -7.88 51.21 -5.27
N PRO A 503 -7.73 50.04 -4.60
CA PRO A 503 -7.93 48.74 -5.23
C PRO A 503 -9.27 48.62 -5.97
N LEU A 504 -9.23 48.14 -7.22
CA LEU A 504 -10.40 47.94 -8.05
C LEU A 504 -10.91 46.50 -7.93
N LEU A 505 -12.22 46.37 -7.67
CA LEU A 505 -12.90 45.08 -7.70
C LEU A 505 -13.01 44.56 -9.15
N ILE A 506 -12.28 43.50 -9.49
CA ILE A 506 -12.32 42.82 -10.79
C ILE A 506 -13.53 41.89 -10.90
N SER A 507 -13.70 41.03 -9.90
CA SER A 507 -14.70 39.97 -9.94
C SER A 507 -15.21 39.62 -8.56
N THR A 508 -16.39 39.00 -8.53
CA THR A 508 -17.03 38.54 -7.31
C THR A 508 -17.64 37.17 -7.56
N PHE A 509 -17.63 36.35 -6.52
CA PHE A 509 -18.39 35.12 -6.46
C PHE A 509 -19.22 35.10 -5.18
N PRO A 510 -20.53 34.82 -5.26
CA PRO A 510 -21.36 34.83 -6.47
C PRO A 510 -21.40 36.22 -7.11
N GLN A 511 -21.74 36.31 -8.40
CA GLN A 511 -22.00 37.60 -9.01
C GLN A 511 -23.25 38.26 -8.41
N PRO A 512 -23.29 39.61 -8.26
CA PRO A 512 -24.41 40.30 -7.66
C PRO A 512 -25.75 39.98 -8.35
N GLY A 513 -26.76 39.64 -7.56
CA GLY A 513 -28.10 39.28 -8.02
C GLY A 513 -28.21 37.90 -8.68
N VAL A 514 -27.11 37.13 -8.77
CA VAL A 514 -27.14 35.75 -9.26
C VAL A 514 -27.50 34.80 -8.11
N GLU A 515 -28.36 33.84 -8.43
CA GLU A 515 -28.71 32.74 -7.56
C GLU A 515 -27.58 31.71 -7.59
N ALA A 516 -26.91 31.54 -6.46
CA ALA A 516 -25.85 30.58 -6.28
C ALA A 516 -26.39 29.29 -5.67
N TYR A 517 -25.93 28.16 -6.18
CA TYR A 517 -26.35 26.83 -5.75
C TYR A 517 -25.23 26.16 -4.94
N ASP A 518 -25.59 25.35 -3.95
CA ASP A 518 -24.69 24.53 -3.12
C ASP A 518 -23.78 25.30 -2.12
N ARG A 519 -22.49 24.92 -1.99
CA ARG A 519 -21.52 25.56 -1.06
C ARG A 519 -21.11 26.91 -1.66
N VAL A 520 -21.55 28.00 -1.04
CA VAL A 520 -21.17 29.36 -1.45
C VAL A 520 -20.13 29.89 -0.48
N THR A 521 -18.94 30.16 -1.00
CA THR A 521 -17.88 30.91 -0.29
C THR A 521 -17.74 32.26 -0.98
N PRO A 522 -18.34 33.34 -0.42
CA PRO A 522 -18.26 34.65 -1.03
C PRO A 522 -16.80 35.08 -1.18
N SER A 523 -16.43 35.52 -2.38
CA SER A 523 -15.05 35.91 -2.69
C SER A 523 -15.04 37.17 -3.53
N LEU A 524 -14.08 38.05 -3.29
CA LEU A 524 -13.83 39.26 -4.07
C LEU A 524 -12.40 39.24 -4.60
N THR A 525 -12.25 39.52 -5.88
CA THR A 525 -10.94 39.60 -6.53
C THR A 525 -10.65 41.03 -6.88
N PHE A 526 -9.47 41.51 -6.49
CA PHE A 526 -8.98 42.85 -6.79
C PHE A 526 -7.87 42.81 -7.84
N ASP A 527 -7.64 43.94 -8.50
CA ASP A 527 -6.61 44.09 -9.54
C ASP A 527 -5.18 44.14 -9.00
N GLU A 528 -5.03 44.48 -7.73
CA GLU A 528 -3.76 44.57 -7.03
C GLU A 528 -3.79 43.90 -5.65
N PRO A 529 -2.63 43.49 -5.10
CA PRO A 529 -2.55 42.94 -3.76
C PRO A 529 -3.12 43.90 -2.70
N LEU A 530 -3.80 43.37 -1.68
CA LEU A 530 -4.38 44.18 -0.61
C LEU A 530 -3.44 44.31 0.60
N ASP A 531 -3.48 45.46 1.28
CA ASP A 531 -2.86 45.63 2.60
C ASP A 531 -3.65 44.88 3.68
N VAL A 532 -3.08 43.74 4.11
CA VAL A 532 -3.63 42.86 5.14
C VAL A 532 -3.80 43.55 6.50
N SER A 533 -3.05 44.62 6.80
CA SER A 533 -3.07 45.27 8.11
C SER A 533 -4.38 46.01 8.39
N ARG A 534 -5.15 46.32 7.34
CA ARG A 534 -6.46 47.02 7.43
C ARG A 534 -7.66 46.07 7.45
N LEU A 535 -7.46 44.80 7.11
CA LEU A 535 -8.50 43.77 7.12
C LEU A 535 -8.76 43.26 8.55
N GLY A 536 -9.40 44.08 9.40
CA GLY A 536 -9.81 43.68 10.77
C GLY A 536 -11.00 44.46 11.33
N GLY A 537 -11.79 43.82 12.20
CA GLY A 537 -12.91 44.41 12.98
C GLY A 537 -14.06 45.01 12.17
N ASN A 538 -15.20 44.31 12.03
CA ASN A 538 -16.44 44.73 11.32
C ASN A 538 -16.26 45.38 9.92
N SER A 539 -15.06 45.36 9.36
CA SER A 539 -14.68 45.96 8.09
C SER A 539 -15.21 45.16 6.89
N VAL A 540 -15.42 43.86 7.09
CA VAL A 540 -16.19 42.99 6.20
C VAL A 540 -17.26 42.27 7.01
N THR A 541 -18.50 42.29 6.56
CA THR A 541 -19.65 41.65 7.21
C THR A 541 -20.48 40.88 6.20
N LEU A 542 -20.92 39.67 6.58
CA LEU A 542 -21.86 38.88 5.81
C LEU A 542 -23.18 38.79 6.58
N ILE A 543 -24.31 39.08 5.94
CA ILE A 543 -25.62 39.23 6.61
C ILE A 543 -26.66 38.38 5.87
N HIS A 544 -27.36 37.49 6.58
CA HIS A 544 -28.56 36.82 6.07
C HIS A 544 -29.74 37.78 6.20
N LEU A 545 -30.43 38.06 5.10
CA LEU A 545 -31.51 39.07 5.02
C LEU A 545 -32.89 38.51 5.42
N GLY A 546 -32.91 37.37 6.14
CA GLY A 546 -34.15 36.78 6.60
C GLY A 546 -35.15 36.43 5.48
N ASN A 547 -36.44 36.46 5.82
CA ASN A 547 -37.55 36.04 4.96
C ASN A 547 -38.05 37.16 4.05
N ASP A 548 -37.90 38.41 4.46
CA ASP A 548 -38.34 39.55 3.67
C ASP A 548 -37.34 39.89 2.55
N GLY A 549 -36.09 39.43 2.67
CA GLY A 549 -35.01 39.72 1.73
C GLY A 549 -34.61 41.19 1.73
N VAL A 550 -34.96 41.93 2.79
CA VAL A 550 -34.77 43.37 2.91
C VAL A 550 -33.87 43.68 4.10
N LEU A 551 -32.73 44.32 3.81
CA LEU A 551 -31.82 44.80 4.83
C LEU A 551 -32.48 45.80 5.79
N GLY A 552 -32.28 45.60 7.09
CA GLY A 552 -32.83 46.39 8.19
C GLY A 552 -34.08 45.76 8.83
N GLY A 553 -34.46 44.55 8.42
CA GLY A 553 -35.55 43.76 9.00
C GLY A 553 -35.22 43.26 10.41
N GLY A 554 -36.25 42.83 11.15
CA GLY A 554 -36.06 42.23 12.49
C GLY A 554 -35.47 40.81 12.45
N ASP A 555 -35.31 40.25 11.26
CA ASP A 555 -34.85 38.90 10.93
C ASP A 555 -33.47 38.87 10.25
N ASP A 556 -32.78 40.01 10.14
CA ASP A 556 -31.39 40.07 9.69
C ASP A 556 -30.45 39.37 10.69
N VAL A 557 -29.68 38.41 10.23
CA VAL A 557 -28.72 37.67 11.07
C VAL A 557 -27.30 37.85 10.51
N PRO A 558 -26.39 38.51 11.25
CA PRO A 558 -24.98 38.58 10.85
C PRO A 558 -24.33 37.21 11.00
N GLU A 559 -23.55 36.82 9.99
CA GLU A 559 -22.81 35.57 9.96
C GLU A 559 -21.37 35.80 10.44
N PRO A 560 -20.92 35.10 11.50
CA PRO A 560 -19.55 35.21 11.99
C PRO A 560 -18.56 34.67 10.95
N LEU A 561 -17.49 35.43 10.71
CA LEU A 561 -16.43 35.10 9.74
C LEU A 561 -15.13 34.75 10.48
N ARG A 562 -14.37 33.80 9.91
CA ARG A 562 -12.99 33.50 10.33
C ARG A 562 -12.05 34.66 9.95
N PRO A 563 -10.86 34.76 10.56
CA PRO A 563 -9.84 35.72 10.13
C PRO A 563 -9.58 35.62 8.62
N VAL A 564 -9.62 36.76 7.95
CA VAL A 564 -9.42 36.87 6.52
C VAL A 564 -7.99 36.45 6.16
N THR A 565 -7.87 35.52 5.22
CA THR A 565 -6.59 35.17 4.58
C THR A 565 -6.71 35.55 3.10
N LEU A 566 -5.67 36.16 2.54
CA LEU A 566 -5.65 36.51 1.12
C LEU A 566 -5.04 35.37 0.29
N GLY A 567 -5.73 34.99 -0.78
CA GLY A 567 -5.23 34.09 -1.82
C GLY A 567 -4.68 34.86 -3.02
N ALA A 568 -4.23 34.16 -4.06
CA ALA A 568 -3.88 34.75 -5.37
C ALA A 568 -2.85 35.89 -5.35
N GLY A 569 -1.80 35.74 -4.52
CA GLY A 569 -0.76 36.79 -4.38
C GLY A 569 -1.28 38.05 -3.70
N GLY A 570 -2.27 37.94 -2.81
CA GLY A 570 -2.83 39.08 -2.07
C GLY A 570 -4.07 39.71 -2.71
N ARG A 571 -4.53 39.21 -3.86
CA ARG A 571 -5.63 39.81 -4.64
C ARG A 571 -7.00 39.20 -4.38
N LEU A 572 -7.04 37.97 -3.86
CA LEU A 572 -8.28 37.25 -3.62
C LEU A 572 -8.65 37.34 -2.15
N LEU A 573 -9.76 38.03 -1.86
CA LEU A 573 -10.40 38.10 -0.57
C LEU A 573 -11.49 37.03 -0.47
N THR A 574 -11.17 35.89 0.16
CA THR A 574 -12.13 34.80 0.40
C THR A 574 -12.75 34.91 1.79
N LEU A 575 -14.07 34.88 1.86
CA LEU A 575 -14.82 35.06 3.11
C LEU A 575 -15.34 33.73 3.62
N VAL A 576 -14.78 33.31 4.75
CA VAL A 576 -15.04 32.01 5.33
C VAL A 576 -15.95 32.18 6.54
N SER A 577 -17.17 31.68 6.43
CA SER A 577 -18.09 31.59 7.56
C SER A 577 -17.53 30.64 8.64
N GLU A 578 -17.83 30.90 9.91
CA GLU A 578 -17.55 29.94 10.98
C GLU A 578 -18.43 28.69 10.87
N GLN A 579 -19.60 28.81 10.22
CA GLN A 579 -20.44 27.68 9.85
C GLN A 579 -19.86 26.97 8.61
N PRO A 580 -20.03 25.64 8.49
CA PRO A 580 -19.51 24.90 7.34
C PRO A 580 -20.11 25.36 6.01
N LEU A 581 -21.37 25.86 6.04
CA LEU A 581 -22.16 26.24 4.87
C LEU A 581 -23.15 27.36 5.18
N LEU A 582 -23.31 28.28 4.23
CA LEU A 582 -24.35 29.32 4.29
C LEU A 582 -25.74 28.69 4.20
N ARG A 583 -26.68 29.28 4.95
CA ARG A 583 -28.12 28.95 4.86
C ARG A 583 -28.68 29.41 3.51
N PHE A 584 -29.73 28.77 3.04
CA PHE A 584 -30.46 29.28 1.89
C PHE A 584 -31.21 30.56 2.22
N GLY A 585 -31.47 31.35 1.18
CA GLY A 585 -32.12 32.66 1.26
C GLY A 585 -31.24 33.78 0.74
N ALA A 586 -31.72 35.00 0.92
CA ALA A 586 -31.03 36.20 0.49
C ALA A 586 -29.92 36.60 1.46
N TRP A 587 -28.79 37.01 0.92
CA TRP A 587 -27.60 37.42 1.64
C TRP A 587 -27.12 38.77 1.14
N LEU A 588 -26.50 39.53 2.04
CA LEU A 588 -25.72 40.73 1.71
C LEU A 588 -24.31 40.58 2.25
N LEU A 589 -23.34 40.60 1.35
CA LEU A 589 -21.95 40.84 1.69
C LEU A 589 -21.69 42.35 1.67
N ARG A 590 -21.12 42.88 2.75
CA ARG A 590 -20.72 44.29 2.87
C ARG A 590 -19.25 44.44 3.22
N VAL A 591 -18.52 45.24 2.43
CA VAL A 591 -17.17 45.74 2.72
C VAL A 591 -17.29 47.22 3.05
N ALA A 592 -16.84 47.63 4.24
CA ALA A 592 -16.94 49.01 4.69
C ALA A 592 -16.04 49.95 3.87
N PRO A 593 -16.41 51.23 3.69
CA PRO A 593 -15.49 52.23 3.16
C PRO A 593 -14.19 52.26 3.99
N GLY A 594 -13.03 52.29 3.34
CA GLY A 594 -11.74 52.28 4.02
C GLY A 594 -11.26 50.94 4.57
N ALA A 595 -12.05 49.87 4.44
CA ALA A 595 -11.70 48.53 4.92
C ALA A 595 -10.57 47.87 4.11
N VAL A 596 -10.51 48.19 2.82
CA VAL A 596 -9.56 47.62 1.86
C VAL A 596 -8.67 48.74 1.34
N ALA A 597 -7.37 48.47 1.25
CA ALA A 597 -6.38 49.39 0.72
C ALA A 597 -5.31 48.65 -0.09
N ASP A 598 -4.64 49.36 -0.97
CA ASP A 598 -3.42 48.88 -1.63
C ASP A 598 -2.22 48.93 -0.65
N PRO A 599 -1.06 48.33 -0.99
CA PRO A 599 0.14 48.37 -0.16
C PRO A 599 0.71 49.80 -0.01
N SER A 600 0.36 50.71 -0.90
CA SER A 600 0.75 52.13 -0.91
C SER A 600 -0.13 52.99 0.02
N GLY A 601 -1.21 52.43 0.56
CA GLY A 601 -2.11 53.04 1.55
C GLY A 601 -3.36 53.72 1.00
N ASN A 602 -3.63 53.67 -0.31
CA ASN A 602 -4.84 54.19 -0.94
C ASN A 602 -6.06 53.32 -0.58
N VAL A 603 -7.10 53.95 -0.06
CA VAL A 603 -8.28 53.26 0.49
C VAL A 603 -9.48 53.28 -0.43
N LEU A 604 -10.26 52.20 -0.39
CA LEU A 604 -11.54 52.13 -1.06
C LEU A 604 -12.51 53.19 -0.50
N ALA A 605 -12.73 54.28 -1.26
CA ALA A 605 -13.51 55.44 -0.79
C ALA A 605 -15.01 55.14 -0.58
N THR A 606 -15.56 54.21 -1.34
CA THR A 606 -16.94 53.73 -1.23
C THR A 606 -16.96 52.26 -0.85
N GLY A 607 -17.81 51.87 0.10
CA GLY A 607 -17.98 50.46 0.47
C GLY A 607 -18.60 49.63 -0.66
N ILE A 608 -18.47 48.31 -0.55
CA ILE A 608 -19.03 47.33 -1.51
C ILE A 608 -20.21 46.63 -0.85
N ASP A 609 -21.38 46.69 -1.48
CA ASP A 609 -22.58 45.93 -1.10
C ASP A 609 -22.91 44.93 -2.21
N LEU A 610 -22.83 43.64 -1.88
CA LEU A 610 -22.99 42.52 -2.81
C LEU A 610 -24.16 41.65 -2.36
N PRO A 611 -25.38 41.88 -2.90
CA PRO A 611 -26.52 41.02 -2.65
C PRO A 611 -26.42 39.75 -3.51
N PHE A 612 -26.67 38.59 -2.91
CA PHE A 612 -26.77 37.32 -3.61
C PHE A 612 -27.79 36.40 -2.92
N THR A 613 -28.28 35.40 -3.64
CA THR A 613 -29.20 34.40 -3.06
C THR A 613 -28.51 33.05 -3.07
N VAL A 614 -28.56 32.33 -1.96
CA VAL A 614 -28.15 30.92 -1.91
C VAL A 614 -29.42 30.09 -1.99
N SER A 615 -29.52 29.23 -3.00
CA SER A 615 -30.68 28.37 -3.21
C SER A 615 -30.29 26.90 -3.32
N PRO A 616 -31.19 25.98 -2.94
CA PRO A 616 -31.04 24.58 -3.31
C PRO A 616 -31.13 24.45 -4.83
N ARG A 617 -30.52 23.39 -5.37
CA ARG A 617 -30.75 23.02 -6.77
C ARG A 617 -32.25 22.85 -7.03
N PRO A 618 -32.78 23.21 -8.21
CA PRO A 618 -34.22 23.12 -8.49
C PRO A 618 -34.70 21.65 -8.34
N PRO A 619 -35.53 21.32 -7.35
CA PRO A 619 -35.96 19.94 -7.13
C PRO A 619 -37.02 19.53 -8.16
N THR A 620 -37.09 18.24 -8.47
CA THR A 620 -38.22 17.71 -9.26
C THR A 620 -39.49 17.57 -8.40
N ILE A 621 -39.31 17.44 -7.08
CA ILE A 621 -40.40 17.32 -6.12
C ILE A 621 -39.98 17.90 -4.77
N ARG A 622 -40.88 18.66 -4.14
CA ARG A 622 -40.61 19.27 -2.83
C ARG A 622 -41.68 18.91 -1.81
N TRP A 623 -41.28 18.86 -0.55
CA TRP A 623 -42.20 18.73 0.57
C TRP A 623 -42.92 20.07 0.80
N ILE A 624 -44.26 20.06 0.88
CA ILE A 624 -45.06 21.30 0.99
C ILE A 624 -46.03 21.36 2.18
N SER A 625 -46.29 20.27 2.93
CA SER A 625 -47.34 20.32 3.97
C SER A 625 -47.18 19.35 5.15
N ASP A 626 -47.96 19.60 6.20
CA ASP A 626 -47.89 18.96 7.52
C ASP A 626 -49.10 18.05 7.81
N VAL A 627 -49.73 17.45 6.78
CA VAL A 627 -51.01 16.73 6.95
C VAL A 627 -50.90 15.60 7.98
N ASP A 628 -49.82 14.82 7.93
CA ASP A 628 -49.56 13.71 8.86
C ASP A 628 -48.07 13.41 9.12
N GLY A 629 -47.13 14.12 8.48
CA GLY A 629 -45.69 13.88 8.61
C GLY A 629 -45.19 12.59 7.95
N SER A 630 -46.04 11.83 7.28
CA SER A 630 -45.66 10.58 6.62
C SER A 630 -45.01 10.84 5.27
N TRP A 631 -43.80 10.31 5.05
CA TRP A 631 -43.14 10.35 3.73
C TRP A 631 -44.03 9.77 2.61
N HIS A 632 -44.86 8.79 2.97
CA HIS A 632 -45.67 8.01 2.04
C HIS A 632 -47.03 8.62 1.72
N ASN A 633 -47.34 9.81 2.24
CA ASN A 633 -48.58 10.51 1.91
C ASN A 633 -48.37 11.46 0.71
N PRO A 634 -48.99 11.20 -0.47
CA PRO A 634 -48.89 12.07 -1.64
C PRO A 634 -49.27 13.54 -1.40
N ALA A 635 -50.13 13.83 -0.42
CA ALA A 635 -50.58 15.20 -0.12
C ALA A 635 -49.49 16.07 0.53
N ASN A 636 -48.42 15.46 1.04
CA ASN A 636 -47.29 16.17 1.62
C ASN A 636 -46.30 16.69 0.56
N TRP A 637 -46.46 16.31 -0.72
CA TRP A 637 -45.53 16.59 -1.81
C TRP A 637 -46.13 17.50 -2.88
N ASP A 638 -45.28 18.27 -3.57
CA ASP A 638 -45.61 19.05 -4.77
C ASP A 638 -44.65 18.70 -5.91
N PRO A 639 -45.16 18.14 -7.03
CA PRO A 639 -46.56 17.74 -7.28
C PRO A 639 -47.03 16.61 -6.35
N PRO A 640 -48.36 16.40 -6.15
CA PRO A 640 -48.91 15.50 -5.12
C PRO A 640 -48.73 14.01 -5.43
N ARG A 641 -47.51 13.51 -5.26
CA ARG A 641 -47.10 12.10 -5.43
C ARG A 641 -45.91 11.78 -4.52
N VAL A 642 -45.70 10.52 -4.18
CA VAL A 642 -44.51 10.10 -3.43
C VAL A 642 -43.27 10.15 -4.34
N PRO A 643 -42.10 10.60 -3.84
CA PRO A 643 -40.85 10.56 -4.60
C PRO A 643 -40.45 9.15 -5.08
N SER A 644 -39.74 9.11 -6.19
CA SER A 644 -39.27 7.91 -6.89
C SER A 644 -37.80 8.03 -7.29
N ALA A 645 -37.23 6.96 -7.86
CA ALA A 645 -35.81 6.87 -8.23
C ALA A 645 -35.30 7.98 -9.20
N GLY A 646 -36.21 8.66 -9.93
CA GLY A 646 -35.87 9.76 -10.82
C GLY A 646 -36.05 11.15 -10.20
N ASP A 647 -36.31 11.23 -8.89
CA ASP A 647 -36.68 12.49 -8.24
C ASP A 647 -35.56 13.10 -7.40
N GLN A 648 -35.31 14.39 -7.63
CA GLN A 648 -34.51 15.26 -6.76
C GLN A 648 -35.44 15.84 -5.71
N VAL A 649 -35.25 15.40 -4.47
CA VAL A 649 -36.18 15.67 -3.37
C VAL A 649 -35.66 16.78 -2.48
N LEU A 650 -36.49 17.80 -2.26
CA LEU A 650 -36.21 18.88 -1.33
C LEU A 650 -37.18 18.87 -0.14
N VAL A 651 -36.65 18.83 1.07
CA VAL A 651 -37.41 18.94 2.33
C VAL A 651 -36.96 20.18 3.11
N MET A 652 -37.69 21.28 2.96
CA MET A 652 -37.46 22.53 3.69
C MET A 652 -38.77 23.09 4.22
N ARG A 653 -38.87 23.30 5.54
CA ARG A 653 -39.99 24.00 6.20
C ARG A 653 -39.42 25.02 7.20
N GLN A 654 -40.30 25.81 7.80
CA GLN A 654 -39.95 26.79 8.84
C GLN A 654 -40.53 26.44 10.23
N ASN A 655 -41.32 25.37 10.37
CA ASN A 655 -42.03 25.03 11.61
C ASN A 655 -41.84 23.55 12.01
N SER A 656 -41.48 23.36 13.28
CA SER A 656 -41.19 22.09 13.94
C SER A 656 -42.45 21.36 14.43
N ASP A 657 -43.21 20.75 13.52
CA ASP A 657 -43.99 19.50 13.71
C ASP A 657 -45.02 19.30 12.58
N PRO A 658 -45.30 18.05 12.16
CA PRO A 658 -44.70 16.80 12.64
C PRO A 658 -43.36 16.47 11.96
N VAL A 659 -42.50 15.74 12.67
CA VAL A 659 -41.27 15.10 12.15
C VAL A 659 -41.59 14.24 10.92
N VAL A 660 -40.75 14.30 9.88
CA VAL A 660 -40.96 13.47 8.68
C VAL A 660 -40.58 12.02 8.99
N VAL A 661 -41.58 11.13 8.97
CA VAL A 661 -41.39 9.70 9.28
C VAL A 661 -41.31 8.88 7.99
N ILE A 662 -40.22 8.13 7.88
CA ILE A 662 -39.90 7.26 6.76
C ILE A 662 -39.91 5.80 7.24
N THR A 663 -40.84 5.01 6.69
CA THR A 663 -40.94 3.56 6.89
C THR A 663 -40.76 2.83 5.58
N ASN A 664 -40.51 1.52 5.57
CA ASN A 664 -40.39 0.72 4.34
C ASN A 664 -39.28 1.23 3.40
N ARG A 665 -39.37 0.90 2.11
CA ARG A 665 -38.38 1.21 1.10
C ARG A 665 -38.68 2.54 0.40
N VAL A 666 -37.67 3.40 0.28
CA VAL A 666 -37.69 4.69 -0.45
C VAL A 666 -36.53 4.70 -1.44
N LEU A 667 -36.82 5.11 -2.69
CA LEU A 667 -35.81 5.35 -3.73
C LEU A 667 -35.92 6.80 -4.17
N VAL A 668 -34.79 7.50 -4.25
CA VAL A 668 -34.69 8.89 -4.70
C VAL A 668 -33.42 9.08 -5.54
N GLN A 669 -33.41 10.08 -6.42
CA GLN A 669 -32.19 10.49 -7.13
C GLN A 669 -31.30 11.34 -6.23
N SER A 670 -31.88 12.30 -5.50
CA SER A 670 -31.21 13.04 -4.42
C SER A 670 -32.17 13.39 -3.30
N LEU A 671 -31.64 13.63 -2.09
CA LEU A 671 -32.39 14.12 -0.94
C LEU A 671 -31.63 15.26 -0.27
N ASP A 672 -32.18 16.46 -0.36
CA ASP A 672 -31.70 17.63 0.35
C ASP A 672 -32.73 18.00 1.44
N ALA A 673 -32.33 17.95 2.71
CA ALA A 673 -33.24 18.09 3.84
C ALA A 673 -32.70 18.95 4.99
N TRP A 674 -33.50 19.93 5.43
CA TRP A 674 -33.23 20.80 6.58
C TRP A 674 -34.14 20.51 7.79
N GLU A 675 -35.10 19.61 7.62
CA GLU A 675 -36.09 19.22 8.62
C GLU A 675 -35.83 17.84 9.22
N ALA A 676 -36.11 17.67 10.51
CA ALA A 676 -35.82 16.42 11.22
C ALA A 676 -36.44 15.20 10.51
N LEU A 677 -35.60 14.20 10.23
CA LEU A 677 -36.00 12.96 9.56
C LEU A 677 -35.94 11.78 10.54
N GLN A 678 -36.96 10.93 10.51
CA GLN A 678 -37.03 9.72 11.31
C GLN A 678 -37.23 8.48 10.45
N PHE A 679 -36.23 7.61 10.42
CA PHE A 679 -36.26 6.32 9.74
C PHE A 679 -36.58 5.19 10.73
N ARG A 680 -37.59 4.38 10.43
CA ARG A 680 -37.97 3.21 11.24
C ARG A 680 -38.25 2.01 10.34
N ASN A 681 -37.47 0.94 10.49
CA ASN A 681 -37.59 -0.27 9.66
C ASN A 681 -37.63 0.08 8.16
N ALA A 682 -36.63 0.87 7.73
CA ALA A 682 -36.63 1.51 6.43
C ALA A 682 -35.44 1.10 5.57
N THR A 683 -35.55 1.28 4.27
CA THR A 683 -34.44 1.16 3.32
C THR A 683 -34.44 2.41 2.45
N LEU A 684 -33.42 3.24 2.57
CA LEU A 684 -33.24 4.43 1.73
C LEU A 684 -32.19 4.13 0.68
N ILE A 685 -32.55 4.29 -0.59
CA ILE A 685 -31.67 4.03 -1.73
C ILE A 685 -31.56 5.30 -2.58
N PHE A 686 -30.33 5.72 -2.83
CA PHE A 686 -30.00 6.80 -3.76
C PHE A 686 -29.57 6.19 -5.08
N THR A 687 -30.34 6.43 -6.15
CA THR A 687 -30.24 5.65 -7.39
C THR A 687 -29.36 6.24 -8.48
N ASN A 688 -28.83 7.47 -8.34
CA ASN A 688 -28.05 8.15 -9.37
C ASN A 688 -27.13 9.24 -8.79
N GLY A 689 -26.12 9.62 -9.58
CA GLY A 689 -24.95 10.43 -9.22
C GLY A 689 -25.16 11.89 -8.85
N HIS A 690 -26.08 12.18 -7.94
CA HIS A 690 -26.29 13.53 -7.41
C HIS A 690 -25.85 13.63 -5.96
N ARG A 691 -25.37 14.83 -5.62
CA ARG A 691 -25.13 15.23 -4.25
C ARG A 691 -26.47 15.26 -3.49
N SER A 692 -26.50 14.67 -2.31
CA SER A 692 -27.62 14.71 -1.36
C SER A 692 -27.08 15.17 -0.01
N GLU A 693 -27.78 16.10 0.63
CA GLU A 693 -27.37 16.62 1.91
C GLU A 693 -28.53 16.72 2.91
N VAL A 694 -28.42 15.98 4.00
CA VAL A 694 -29.34 16.07 5.14
C VAL A 694 -28.63 16.83 6.25
N ARG A 695 -29.13 18.01 6.62
CA ARG A 695 -28.47 18.97 7.53
C ARG A 695 -29.22 19.18 8.85
N THR A 696 -29.80 18.11 9.38
CA THR A 696 -30.79 18.19 10.44
C THR A 696 -30.74 16.96 11.32
N VAL A 697 -31.51 16.95 12.41
CA VAL A 697 -31.52 15.79 13.32
C VAL A 697 -32.11 14.59 12.59
N VAL A 698 -31.29 13.57 12.41
CA VAL A 698 -31.72 12.28 11.87
C VAL A 698 -31.78 11.27 13.01
N SER A 699 -32.89 10.53 13.10
CA SER A 699 -32.97 9.32 13.92
C SER A 699 -33.24 8.12 13.04
N ALA A 700 -32.45 7.06 13.17
CA ALA A 700 -32.62 5.85 12.39
C ALA A 700 -32.60 4.62 13.30
N THR A 701 -33.54 3.70 13.07
CA THR A 701 -33.61 2.42 13.77
C THR A 701 -33.93 1.31 12.80
N ASN A 702 -33.06 0.30 12.75
CA ASN A 702 -33.16 -0.84 11.84
C ASN A 702 -33.32 -0.36 10.38
N THR A 703 -32.39 0.49 9.95
CA THR A 703 -32.42 1.15 8.64
C THR A 703 -31.20 0.80 7.81
N THR A 704 -31.41 0.47 6.55
CA THR A 704 -30.33 0.31 5.56
C THR A 704 -30.26 1.55 4.69
N PHE A 705 -29.10 2.19 4.67
CA PHE A 705 -28.77 3.26 3.74
C PHE A 705 -27.92 2.68 2.61
N THR A 706 -28.38 2.86 1.37
CA THR A 706 -27.67 2.40 0.18
C THR A 706 -27.47 3.56 -0.79
N PHE A 707 -26.23 3.79 -1.18
CA PHE A 707 -25.83 4.80 -2.14
C PHE A 707 -25.36 4.09 -3.41
N THR A 708 -25.80 4.53 -4.59
CA THR A 708 -25.42 3.88 -5.85
C THR A 708 -25.06 4.92 -6.93
N GLY A 709 -23.92 4.72 -7.61
CA GLY A 709 -23.51 5.46 -8.80
C GLY A 709 -22.31 6.40 -8.62
N PRO A 710 -21.51 6.66 -9.67
CA PRO A 710 -20.15 7.23 -9.61
C PRO A 710 -20.04 8.73 -9.25
N ALA A 711 -21.17 9.40 -9.05
CA ALA A 711 -21.23 10.78 -8.58
C ALA A 711 -22.22 10.96 -7.40
N ALA A 712 -22.71 9.84 -6.83
CA ALA A 712 -23.68 9.89 -5.75
C ALA A 712 -22.92 10.16 -4.47
N TRP A 713 -23.04 11.37 -3.95
CA TRP A 713 -22.43 11.77 -2.69
C TRP A 713 -23.53 12.08 -1.70
N VAL A 714 -23.52 11.43 -0.53
CA VAL A 714 -24.51 11.67 0.52
C VAL A 714 -23.82 12.08 1.80
N SER A 715 -24.20 13.22 2.34
CA SER A 715 -23.83 13.63 3.70
C SER A 715 -25.06 13.76 4.57
N MET A 716 -25.01 13.19 5.77
CA MET A 716 -26.05 13.34 6.80
C MET A 716 -25.45 13.98 8.04
N ALA A 717 -25.38 15.32 8.04
CA ALA A 717 -25.02 16.13 9.20
C ALA A 717 -26.20 16.18 10.18
N GLY A 718 -25.93 15.98 11.47
CA GLY A 718 -26.95 15.82 12.52
C GLY A 718 -27.38 14.38 12.82
N PHE A 719 -26.82 13.38 12.13
CA PHE A 719 -27.02 11.95 12.45
C PHE A 719 -25.99 11.46 13.47
N SER A 720 -26.28 11.59 14.76
CA SER A 720 -25.31 11.35 15.83
C SER A 720 -25.28 9.93 16.41
N ASN A 721 -26.37 9.17 16.25
CA ASN A 721 -26.50 7.82 16.81
C ASN A 721 -27.28 6.91 15.87
N ALA A 722 -26.70 5.76 15.54
CA ALA A 722 -27.28 4.73 14.69
C ALA A 722 -27.68 3.50 15.50
N LEU A 723 -28.95 3.10 15.42
CA LEU A 723 -29.47 1.90 16.10
C LEU A 723 -29.75 0.79 15.08
N ASP A 724 -28.96 -0.27 15.11
CA ASP A 724 -29.11 -1.45 14.25
C ASP A 724 -29.17 -1.10 12.74
N CYS A 725 -28.34 -0.15 12.29
CA CYS A 725 -28.31 0.29 10.88
C CYS A 725 -27.26 -0.46 10.04
N SER A 726 -27.43 -0.40 8.72
CA SER A 726 -26.41 -0.78 7.72
C SER A 726 -26.14 0.40 6.79
N PHE A 727 -24.88 0.58 6.39
CA PHE A 727 -24.44 1.62 5.47
C PHE A 727 -23.71 0.95 4.30
N VAL A 728 -24.17 1.22 3.09
CA VAL A 728 -23.66 0.56 1.90
C VAL A 728 -23.46 1.60 0.80
N SER A 729 -22.23 1.78 0.35
CA SER A 729 -21.87 2.58 -0.81
C SER A 729 -21.50 1.65 -1.96
N GLU A 730 -22.15 1.77 -3.11
CA GLU A 730 -21.89 0.92 -4.29
C GLU A 730 -21.71 1.75 -5.57
N GLY A 731 -20.98 1.20 -6.53
CA GLY A 731 -20.89 1.72 -7.90
C GLY A 731 -20.29 3.13 -8.00
N GLY A 732 -19.28 3.45 -7.20
CA GLY A 732 -18.55 4.72 -7.21
C GLY A 732 -19.16 5.82 -6.33
N SER A 733 -20.12 5.47 -5.47
CA SER A 733 -20.80 6.44 -4.59
C SER A 733 -20.05 6.69 -3.29
N SER A 734 -20.22 7.86 -2.69
CA SER A 734 -19.62 8.24 -1.41
C SER A 734 -20.69 8.56 -0.35
N GLY A 735 -20.67 7.85 0.78
CA GLY A 735 -21.50 8.12 1.94
C GLY A 735 -20.66 8.65 3.11
N VAL A 736 -20.98 9.86 3.59
CA VAL A 736 -20.26 10.53 4.68
C VAL A 736 -21.23 10.81 5.83
N PHE A 737 -20.87 10.38 7.04
CA PHE A 737 -21.66 10.63 8.25
C PHE A 737 -20.82 11.43 9.25
N PRO A 738 -20.70 12.75 9.05
CA PRO A 738 -19.71 13.56 9.74
C PRO A 738 -19.94 13.69 11.26
N ASP A 739 -21.18 13.52 11.71
CA ASP A 739 -21.56 13.67 13.13
C ASP A 739 -21.87 12.36 13.84
N LEU A 740 -21.72 11.21 13.17
CA LEU A 740 -22.02 9.91 13.78
C LEU A 740 -20.98 9.61 14.86
N LEU A 741 -21.40 9.60 16.12
CA LEU A 741 -20.52 9.36 17.28
C LEU A 741 -20.60 7.91 17.77
N ALA A 742 -21.78 7.31 17.69
CA ALA A 742 -22.05 5.98 18.25
C ALA A 742 -22.92 5.11 17.33
N TYR A 743 -22.60 3.82 17.29
CA TYR A 743 -23.37 2.75 16.66
C TYR A 743 -23.71 1.67 17.68
N ASN A 744 -24.99 1.31 17.78
CA ASN A 744 -25.47 0.25 18.66
C ASN A 744 -26.20 -0.85 17.88
N GLY A 745 -25.59 -2.05 17.77
CA GLY A 745 -26.22 -3.25 17.22
C GLY A 745 -27.14 -3.95 18.23
N LEU A 746 -28.39 -4.25 17.85
CA LEU A 746 -29.38 -4.84 18.77
C LEU A 746 -29.44 -6.38 18.75
N GLY A 747 -28.62 -7.04 17.93
CA GLY A 747 -28.37 -8.48 18.05
C GLY A 747 -29.34 -9.41 17.32
N ILE A 748 -30.11 -8.94 16.33
CA ILE A 748 -31.14 -9.76 15.65
C ILE A 748 -30.79 -10.19 14.21
N SER A 749 -29.85 -9.53 13.54
CA SER A 749 -29.39 -9.87 12.18
C SER A 749 -28.02 -9.28 11.88
N ASP A 750 -27.37 -9.81 10.84
CA ASP A 750 -26.10 -9.29 10.33
C ASP A 750 -26.27 -7.85 9.84
N LYS A 751 -25.21 -7.06 10.04
CA LYS A 751 -25.13 -5.65 9.64
C LYS A 751 -23.89 -5.42 8.81
N THR A 752 -23.95 -4.44 7.93
CA THR A 752 -22.91 -4.22 6.93
C THR A 752 -22.57 -2.74 6.85
N PHE A 753 -21.29 -2.45 6.99
CA PHE A 753 -20.65 -1.20 6.59
C PHE A 753 -19.81 -1.55 5.36
N ALA A 754 -20.26 -1.16 4.17
CA ALA A 754 -19.60 -1.57 2.95
C ALA A 754 -19.38 -0.44 1.97
N ALA A 755 -18.26 -0.52 1.25
CA ALA A 755 -17.98 0.21 0.03
C ALA A 755 -17.63 -0.80 -1.08
N ARG A 756 -18.36 -0.79 -2.19
CA ARG A 756 -18.28 -1.82 -3.24
C ARG A 756 -18.19 -1.25 -4.65
N GLY A 757 -17.11 -1.57 -5.34
CA GLY A 757 -16.80 -1.09 -6.69
C GLY A 757 -15.94 0.17 -6.67
N LEU A 758 -15.19 0.36 -7.75
CA LEU A 758 -14.21 1.42 -7.92
C LEU A 758 -14.82 2.80 -7.60
N GLY A 759 -14.13 3.56 -6.75
CA GLY A 759 -14.55 4.90 -6.33
C GLY A 759 -15.57 4.93 -5.20
N SER A 760 -16.10 3.78 -4.76
CA SER A 760 -17.10 3.75 -3.69
C SER A 760 -16.45 4.04 -2.34
N ARG A 761 -17.04 4.92 -1.53
CA ARG A 761 -16.49 5.34 -0.24
C ARG A 761 -17.53 5.39 0.87
N LEU A 762 -17.16 4.96 2.07
CA LEU A 762 -17.95 5.10 3.29
C LEU A 762 -17.07 5.71 4.40
N ASP A 763 -17.32 6.97 4.75
CA ASP A 763 -16.58 7.70 5.77
C ASP A 763 -17.42 7.93 7.04
N LEU A 764 -16.92 7.42 8.17
CA LEU A 764 -17.49 7.66 9.50
C LEU A 764 -16.44 8.35 10.39
N PRO A 765 -16.07 9.61 10.10
CA PRO A 765 -14.85 10.26 10.63
C PRO A 765 -14.87 10.51 12.14
N ARG A 766 -16.05 10.53 12.77
CA ARG A 766 -16.22 10.78 14.21
C ARG A 766 -16.76 9.57 14.98
N LEU A 767 -16.94 8.42 14.32
CA LEU A 767 -17.47 7.23 14.97
C LEU A 767 -16.45 6.70 15.98
N ARG A 768 -16.76 6.82 17.26
CA ARG A 768 -15.92 6.36 18.37
C ARG A 768 -16.44 5.07 18.97
N ASP A 769 -17.74 5.04 19.28
CA ASP A 769 -18.36 3.93 19.97
C ASP A 769 -18.99 2.96 18.96
N LEU A 770 -18.30 1.86 18.65
CA LEU A 770 -18.79 0.81 17.75
C LEU A 770 -19.18 -0.45 18.55
N LEU A 771 -20.45 -0.53 18.97
CA LEU A 771 -20.97 -1.71 19.64
C LEU A 771 -21.61 -2.65 18.63
N ALA A 772 -20.87 -3.69 18.25
CA ALA A 772 -21.37 -4.69 17.31
C ALA A 772 -22.50 -5.54 17.93
N PRO A 773 -23.34 -6.18 17.09
CA PRO A 773 -24.42 -7.04 17.56
C PRO A 773 -23.94 -8.10 18.58
N LEU A 774 -24.39 -8.02 19.83
CA LEU A 774 -24.03 -8.98 20.87
C LEU A 774 -24.85 -10.28 20.72
N ALA A 775 -24.17 -11.42 20.83
CA ALA A 775 -24.84 -12.72 20.89
C ALA A 775 -25.65 -12.83 22.20
N ARG A 776 -26.98 -12.94 22.08
CA ARG A 776 -27.81 -13.29 23.25
C ARG A 776 -27.60 -14.77 23.58
N THR A 777 -27.38 -15.08 24.85
CA THR A 777 -27.15 -16.42 25.42
C THR A 777 -28.21 -17.50 25.11
N VAL A 778 -29.28 -17.16 24.37
CA VAL A 778 -30.45 -18.00 24.14
C VAL A 778 -30.58 -18.49 22.69
N PHE A 779 -29.84 -17.91 21.73
CA PHE A 779 -29.95 -18.28 20.31
C PHE A 779 -28.61 -18.79 19.74
N PHE A 780 -28.64 -19.90 18.99
CA PHE A 780 -27.48 -20.48 18.28
C PHE A 780 -26.97 -19.62 17.10
N PHE A 781 -27.42 -18.37 16.99
CA PHE A 781 -27.06 -17.44 15.91
C PHE A 781 -26.21 -16.31 16.50
N SER A 782 -25.02 -16.09 15.94
CA SER A 782 -24.11 -15.00 16.34
C SER A 782 -24.05 -13.98 15.20
N PRO A 783 -24.87 -12.91 15.25
CA PRO A 783 -24.89 -11.89 14.21
C PRO A 783 -23.52 -11.22 14.09
N VAL A 784 -23.17 -10.81 12.87
CA VAL A 784 -21.89 -10.15 12.57
C VAL A 784 -22.11 -8.73 12.06
N LEU A 785 -21.25 -7.81 12.51
CA LEU A 785 -21.02 -6.55 11.80
C LEU A 785 -19.87 -6.76 10.81
N ARG A 786 -20.16 -6.69 9.51
CA ARG A 786 -19.15 -6.77 8.46
C ARG A 786 -18.72 -5.37 8.03
N VAL A 787 -17.43 -5.10 8.08
CA VAL A 787 -16.80 -3.90 7.54
C VAL A 787 -16.07 -4.31 6.27
N GLN A 788 -16.59 -3.94 5.10
CA GLN A 788 -16.15 -4.50 3.81
C GLN A 788 -15.76 -3.43 2.80
N ALA A 789 -14.58 -3.57 2.22
CA ALA A 789 -14.16 -2.89 1.01
C ALA A 789 -14.02 -3.93 -0.11
N ILE A 790 -14.72 -3.74 -1.24
CA ILE A 790 -14.73 -4.71 -2.34
C ILE A 790 -14.52 -4.01 -3.67
N ASP A 791 -13.70 -4.57 -4.55
CA ASP A 791 -13.45 -4.15 -5.93
C ASP A 791 -13.14 -2.64 -6.10
N GLY A 792 -12.22 -2.09 -5.30
CA GLY A 792 -11.83 -0.68 -5.34
C GLY A 792 -12.63 0.23 -4.38
N GLY A 793 -13.36 -0.36 -3.43
CA GLY A 793 -14.11 0.37 -2.42
C GLY A 793 -13.27 0.81 -1.23
N TRP A 794 -13.67 1.87 -0.52
CA TRP A 794 -12.98 2.36 0.68
C TRP A 794 -13.94 2.55 1.86
N VAL A 795 -13.65 1.90 2.99
CA VAL A 795 -14.29 2.19 4.28
C VAL A 795 -13.29 2.84 5.25
N SER A 796 -13.61 4.03 5.75
CA SER A 796 -12.76 4.80 6.67
C SER A 796 -13.41 4.97 8.05
N LEU A 797 -12.71 4.50 9.09
CA LEU A 797 -13.14 4.47 10.49
C LEU A 797 -12.01 4.99 11.41
N PRO A 798 -11.61 6.27 11.29
CA PRO A 798 -10.33 6.75 11.79
C PRO A 798 -10.23 6.89 13.32
N VAL A 799 -11.36 6.93 14.05
CA VAL A 799 -11.37 7.22 15.50
C VAL A 799 -12.15 6.18 16.33
N VAL A 800 -12.43 5.02 15.73
CA VAL A 800 -13.13 3.94 16.44
C VAL A 800 -12.31 3.53 17.66
N GLY A 801 -13.01 3.35 18.78
CA GLY A 801 -12.42 3.10 20.09
C GLY A 801 -11.46 1.90 20.12
N PRO A 802 -10.60 1.84 21.15
CA PRO A 802 -9.50 0.89 21.20
C PRO A 802 -9.95 -0.56 21.27
N ASP A 803 -11.15 -0.82 21.78
CA ASP A 803 -11.69 -2.15 22.02
C ASP A 803 -13.00 -2.35 21.24
N LEU A 804 -13.02 -3.35 20.35
CA LEU A 804 -14.22 -3.74 19.63
C LEU A 804 -14.97 -4.85 20.38
N GLU A 805 -16.17 -4.55 20.86
CA GLU A 805 -17.07 -5.53 21.48
C GLU A 805 -18.05 -6.16 20.46
N GLY A 806 -18.37 -7.44 20.64
CA GLY A 806 -19.24 -8.22 19.75
C GLY A 806 -18.47 -8.88 18.61
N ARG A 807 -19.14 -9.40 17.56
CA ARG A 807 -18.45 -10.02 16.41
C ARG A 807 -18.33 -9.02 15.26
N VAL A 808 -17.09 -8.68 14.90
CA VAL A 808 -16.74 -7.79 13.78
C VAL A 808 -15.82 -8.53 12.81
N ASP A 809 -16.22 -8.61 11.55
CA ASP A 809 -15.41 -9.16 10.46
C ASP A 809 -15.00 -7.99 9.54
N VAL A 810 -13.69 -7.81 9.35
CA VAL A 810 -13.07 -6.78 8.50
C VAL A 810 -12.53 -7.43 7.24
N GLU A 811 -13.00 -6.98 6.09
CA GLU A 811 -12.74 -7.62 4.80
C GLU A 811 -12.34 -6.56 3.76
N SER A 812 -11.23 -6.78 3.07
CA SER A 812 -10.78 -5.94 1.96
C SER A 812 -10.38 -6.78 0.76
N PHE A 813 -11.18 -6.73 -0.30
CA PHE A 813 -11.07 -7.63 -1.46
C PHE A 813 -10.93 -6.84 -2.76
N GLY A 814 -9.92 -7.16 -3.58
CA GLY A 814 -9.69 -6.53 -4.88
C GLY A 814 -8.70 -5.36 -4.83
N VAL A 815 -8.06 -5.07 -5.96
CA VAL A 815 -7.10 -3.97 -6.13
C VAL A 815 -7.80 -2.64 -5.84
N GLY A 816 -7.14 -1.77 -5.06
CA GLY A 816 -7.66 -0.47 -4.66
C GLY A 816 -8.68 -0.53 -3.50
N SER A 817 -9.07 -1.71 -3.03
CA SER A 817 -9.94 -1.84 -1.86
C SER A 817 -9.18 -1.53 -0.57
N ARG A 818 -9.75 -0.69 0.31
CA ARG A 818 -9.13 -0.29 1.58
C ARG A 818 -10.13 -0.24 2.73
N VAL A 819 -9.77 -0.85 3.86
CA VAL A 819 -10.42 -0.60 5.15
C VAL A 819 -9.40 -0.02 6.12
N SER A 820 -9.70 1.15 6.70
CA SER A 820 -8.81 1.82 7.65
C SER A 820 -9.44 1.95 9.03
N LEU A 821 -8.76 1.41 10.05
CA LEU A 821 -9.14 1.31 11.47
C LEU A 821 -7.90 1.58 12.37
N PRO A 822 -7.23 2.74 12.24
CA PRO A 822 -5.89 2.96 12.81
C PRO A 822 -5.84 2.97 14.34
N GLU A 823 -6.95 3.29 15.01
CA GLU A 823 -7.02 3.46 16.48
C GLU A 823 -7.37 2.17 17.24
N VAL A 824 -7.71 1.08 16.56
CA VAL A 824 -8.05 -0.19 17.21
C VAL A 824 -6.81 -0.80 17.87
N VAL A 825 -6.88 -1.05 19.18
CA VAL A 825 -5.77 -1.58 20.00
C VAL A 825 -5.98 -3.05 20.34
N SER A 826 -7.23 -3.45 20.60
CA SER A 826 -7.60 -4.81 20.93
C SER A 826 -8.91 -5.23 20.26
N MET A 827 -8.99 -6.51 19.90
CA MET A 827 -10.19 -7.15 19.40
C MET A 827 -10.35 -8.47 20.16
N ALA A 828 -11.45 -8.61 20.88
CA ALA A 828 -11.72 -9.78 21.72
C ALA A 828 -13.04 -10.44 21.33
N GLY A 829 -12.95 -11.67 20.82
CA GLY A 829 -14.12 -12.48 20.53
C GLY A 829 -14.91 -12.85 21.78
N ALA A 830 -16.24 -12.77 21.72
CA ALA A 830 -17.09 -13.40 22.73
C ALA A 830 -16.74 -14.91 22.86
N PRO A 831 -17.01 -15.57 24.01
CA PRO A 831 -16.53 -16.92 24.33
C PRO A 831 -16.83 -18.04 23.32
N ALA A 832 -17.68 -17.79 22.32
CA ALA A 832 -18.09 -18.73 21.27
C ALA A 832 -17.86 -18.24 19.82
N THR A 833 -17.31 -17.04 19.59
CA THR A 833 -17.15 -16.45 18.24
C THR A 833 -15.69 -16.15 17.91
N PHE A 834 -15.37 -16.11 16.62
CA PHE A 834 -14.10 -15.63 16.08
C PHE A 834 -14.35 -14.39 15.24
N HIS A 835 -13.44 -13.41 15.33
CA HIS A 835 -13.36 -12.28 14.40
C HIS A 835 -12.56 -12.67 13.17
N GLY A 836 -12.82 -12.03 12.04
CA GLY A 836 -11.98 -12.11 10.85
C GLY A 836 -11.35 -10.76 10.51
N ILE A 837 -10.06 -10.75 10.20
CA ILE A 837 -9.45 -9.74 9.33
C ILE A 837 -8.95 -10.48 8.11
N GLU A 838 -9.52 -10.19 6.95
CA GLU A 838 -9.19 -10.86 5.69
C GLU A 838 -8.87 -9.83 4.61
N THR A 839 -7.71 -9.98 3.98
CA THR A 839 -7.39 -9.32 2.71
C THR A 839 -7.43 -10.35 1.59
N ARG A 840 -7.85 -9.92 0.39
CA ARG A 840 -7.78 -10.73 -0.83
C ARG A 840 -7.51 -9.88 -2.07
N ASP A 841 -6.81 -10.45 -3.05
CA ASP A 841 -6.75 -9.97 -4.45
C ASP A 841 -6.34 -8.49 -4.62
N GLY A 842 -5.40 -7.99 -3.81
CA GLY A 842 -4.87 -6.62 -3.80
C GLY A 842 -5.46 -5.71 -2.72
N GLY A 843 -6.29 -6.24 -1.82
CA GLY A 843 -6.95 -5.48 -0.77
C GLY A 843 -6.00 -5.05 0.37
N ILE A 844 -6.29 -3.89 0.96
CA ILE A 844 -5.53 -3.32 2.08
C ILE A 844 -6.41 -3.24 3.33
N VAL A 845 -5.90 -3.68 4.47
CA VAL A 845 -6.48 -3.41 5.80
C VAL A 845 -5.44 -2.80 6.72
N GLU A 846 -5.77 -1.63 7.28
CA GLU A 846 -4.93 -0.90 8.23
C GLU A 846 -5.53 -0.94 9.63
N VAL A 847 -4.80 -1.57 10.55
CA VAL A 847 -5.13 -1.65 11.99
C VAL A 847 -3.88 -1.29 12.80
N GLY A 848 -3.46 -0.03 12.67
CA GLY A 848 -2.10 0.43 13.04
C GLY A 848 -1.70 0.22 14.49
N LYS A 849 -2.65 0.19 15.43
CA LYS A 849 -2.38 0.06 16.88
C LYS A 849 -2.70 -1.30 17.48
N LEU A 850 -3.07 -2.30 16.67
CA LEU A 850 -3.49 -3.61 17.20
C LEU A 850 -2.32 -4.30 17.93
N ALA A 851 -2.38 -4.33 19.26
CA ALA A 851 -1.34 -4.88 20.12
C ALA A 851 -1.62 -6.34 20.51
N SER A 852 -2.89 -6.73 20.59
CA SER A 852 -3.34 -8.06 20.98
C SER A 852 -4.47 -8.59 20.09
N ALA A 853 -4.34 -9.83 19.63
CA ALA A 853 -5.36 -10.55 18.87
C ALA A 853 -5.84 -11.79 19.64
N GLU A 854 -7.06 -11.76 20.15
CA GLU A 854 -7.66 -12.90 20.86
C GLU A 854 -8.82 -13.50 20.05
N ARG A 855 -8.72 -14.80 19.75
CA ARG A 855 -9.74 -15.57 19.00
C ARG A 855 -10.05 -14.95 17.64
N MET A 856 -9.00 -14.71 16.85
CA MET A 856 -9.09 -14.05 15.55
C MET A 856 -8.58 -14.92 14.40
N ASN A 857 -9.19 -14.79 13.24
CA ASN A 857 -8.64 -15.27 11.97
C ASN A 857 -8.00 -14.07 11.27
N LEU A 858 -6.68 -14.09 11.13
CA LEU A 858 -5.89 -13.10 10.40
C LEU A 858 -5.45 -13.75 9.08
N ILE A 859 -6.03 -13.31 7.97
CA ILE A 859 -5.89 -13.95 6.66
C ILE A 859 -5.37 -12.92 5.64
N VAL A 860 -4.28 -13.27 4.94
CA VAL A 860 -3.67 -12.44 3.89
C VAL A 860 -3.60 -13.22 2.57
N GLY A 861 -4.13 -12.65 1.50
CA GLY A 861 -4.04 -13.15 0.12
C GLY A 861 -2.93 -12.48 -0.70
N GLY A 862 -2.57 -13.06 -1.85
CA GLY A 862 -1.92 -12.32 -2.96
C GLY A 862 -0.76 -11.34 -2.64
N PRO A 863 -0.71 -10.18 -3.34
CA PRO A 863 0.17 -9.04 -3.03
C PRO A 863 -0.45 -8.09 -1.96
N ASP A 864 -1.36 -8.59 -1.14
CA ASP A 864 -2.13 -7.77 -0.21
C ASP A 864 -1.30 -7.22 0.94
N THR A 865 -1.78 -6.14 1.55
CA THR A 865 -1.14 -5.50 2.70
C THR A 865 -2.06 -5.54 3.93
N LEU A 866 -1.62 -6.29 4.95
CA LEU A 866 -2.17 -6.25 6.31
C LEU A 866 -1.09 -5.78 7.29
N VAL A 867 -1.16 -4.51 7.69
CA VAL A 867 -0.14 -3.87 8.53
C VAL A 867 -0.37 -4.19 10.01
N LEU A 868 0.45 -5.08 10.58
CA LEU A 868 0.39 -5.52 11.99
C LEU A 868 1.72 -5.34 12.73
N ASN A 869 2.37 -4.18 12.53
CA ASN A 869 3.70 -3.91 13.07
C ASN A 869 3.77 -3.89 14.61
N LEU A 870 2.65 -3.61 15.28
CA LEU A 870 2.57 -3.52 16.73
C LEU A 870 1.96 -4.76 17.40
N LEU A 871 1.59 -5.81 16.65
CA LEU A 871 1.00 -7.01 17.23
C LEU A 871 2.04 -7.76 18.07
N THR A 872 1.86 -7.76 19.39
CA THR A 872 2.78 -8.42 20.34
C THR A 872 2.27 -9.76 20.84
N GLN A 873 0.95 -9.97 20.83
CA GLN A 873 0.32 -11.17 21.37
C GLN A 873 -0.82 -11.68 20.48
N ALA A 874 -0.79 -12.98 20.19
CA ALA A 874 -1.86 -13.71 19.53
C ALA A 874 -2.29 -14.91 20.41
N VAL A 875 -3.56 -14.98 20.76
CA VAL A 875 -4.14 -16.03 21.62
C VAL A 875 -5.31 -16.70 20.90
N SER A 876 -5.25 -18.03 20.74
CA SER A 876 -6.27 -18.79 20.00
C SER A 876 -6.56 -18.21 18.60
N ALA A 877 -5.53 -17.70 17.93
CA ALA A 877 -5.65 -17.06 16.62
C ALA A 877 -5.27 -18.03 15.48
N THR A 878 -5.77 -17.77 14.29
CA THR A 878 -5.31 -18.39 13.04
C THR A 878 -4.63 -17.33 12.21
N ILE A 879 -3.32 -17.48 11.98
CA ILE A 879 -2.52 -16.64 11.09
C ILE A 879 -2.37 -17.41 9.78
N LEU A 880 -2.95 -16.93 8.69
CA LEU A 880 -2.94 -17.58 7.39
C LEU A 880 -2.45 -16.62 6.32
N SER A 881 -1.45 -17.05 5.54
CA SER A 881 -1.08 -16.41 4.29
C SER A 881 -1.20 -17.42 3.15
N THR A 882 -1.80 -16.99 2.03
CA THR A 882 -2.04 -17.87 0.88
C THR A 882 -1.13 -17.63 -0.31
N ASN A 883 -0.49 -16.45 -0.41
CA ASN A 883 0.60 -16.07 -1.31
C ASN A 883 1.37 -14.88 -0.68
N GLY A 884 2.54 -14.51 -1.23
CA GLY A 884 3.28 -13.30 -0.80
C GLY A 884 4.12 -13.48 0.48
N SER A 885 4.83 -12.45 0.93
CA SER A 885 5.62 -12.50 2.16
C SER A 885 4.99 -11.64 3.25
N TRP A 886 4.80 -12.23 4.44
CA TRP A 886 4.24 -11.57 5.60
C TRP A 886 5.18 -11.66 6.80
N VAL A 887 5.53 -10.52 7.38
CA VAL A 887 6.43 -10.43 8.54
C VAL A 887 5.64 -9.86 9.71
N LEU A 888 5.66 -10.55 10.86
CA LEU A 888 5.12 -10.04 12.12
C LEU A 888 6.30 -9.71 13.05
N PRO A 889 6.90 -8.51 12.92
CA PRO A 889 8.20 -8.19 13.51
C PRO A 889 8.16 -8.15 15.04
N SER A 890 7.00 -7.83 15.62
CA SER A 890 6.85 -7.57 17.06
C SER A 890 6.14 -8.69 17.81
N LEU A 891 5.78 -9.81 17.17
CA LEU A 891 5.00 -10.88 17.81
C LEU A 891 5.84 -11.67 18.81
N LEU A 892 5.60 -11.44 20.10
CA LEU A 892 6.32 -12.05 21.23
C LEU A 892 5.63 -13.30 21.77
N HIS A 893 4.30 -13.37 21.68
CA HIS A 893 3.49 -14.43 22.27
C HIS A 893 2.51 -15.03 21.26
N LEU A 894 2.57 -16.35 21.09
CA LEU A 894 1.71 -17.13 20.18
C LEU A 894 1.05 -18.29 20.96
N ASP A 895 0.09 -17.98 21.84
CA ASP A 895 -0.59 -19.02 22.63
C ASP A 895 -1.70 -19.68 21.84
N SER A 896 -1.69 -21.02 21.78
CA SER A 896 -2.81 -21.82 21.25
C SER A 896 -3.23 -21.41 19.83
N SER A 897 -2.29 -20.89 19.05
CA SER A 897 -2.52 -20.27 17.76
C SER A 897 -1.92 -21.08 16.61
N SER A 898 -2.59 -21.07 15.47
CA SER A 898 -2.19 -21.75 14.24
C SER A 898 -1.52 -20.78 13.26
N VAL A 899 -0.53 -21.26 12.51
CA VAL A 899 0.23 -20.49 11.52
C VAL A 899 0.29 -21.28 10.21
N LEU A 900 -0.30 -20.77 9.16
CA LEU A 900 -0.55 -21.51 7.92
C LEU A 900 0.01 -20.70 6.74
N ALA A 901 1.02 -21.22 6.05
CA ALA A 901 1.52 -20.69 4.80
C ALA A 901 1.11 -21.65 3.67
N ARG A 902 0.39 -21.15 2.65
CA ARG A 902 -0.04 -21.94 1.50
C ARG A 902 0.58 -21.44 0.19
N SER A 903 0.59 -22.31 -0.82
CA SER A 903 1.08 -21.99 -2.17
C SER A 903 2.56 -21.54 -2.15
N ASN A 904 2.85 -20.25 -2.38
CA ASN A 904 4.19 -19.67 -2.35
C ASN A 904 4.38 -18.66 -1.18
N ALA A 905 3.49 -18.68 -0.19
CA ALA A 905 3.49 -17.72 0.92
C ALA A 905 4.69 -17.86 1.85
N VAL A 906 5.26 -16.76 2.34
CA VAL A 906 6.39 -16.73 3.28
C VAL A 906 6.01 -15.98 4.54
N ILE A 907 5.82 -16.68 5.67
CA ILE A 907 5.53 -16.07 6.98
C ILE A 907 6.81 -16.04 7.83
N ARG A 908 7.18 -14.86 8.35
CA ARG A 908 8.36 -14.67 9.24
C ARG A 908 7.96 -14.13 10.61
N LEU A 909 8.44 -14.80 11.66
CA LEU A 909 8.16 -14.47 13.07
C LEU A 909 9.49 -14.21 13.82
N PRO A 910 10.21 -13.10 13.53
CA PRO A 910 11.57 -12.89 14.01
C PRO A 910 11.70 -12.66 15.52
N ALA A 911 10.69 -12.09 16.19
CA ALA A 911 10.74 -11.79 17.62
C ALA A 911 10.18 -12.90 18.52
N LEU A 912 9.58 -13.95 17.97
CA LEU A 912 8.98 -15.03 18.75
C LEU A 912 10.08 -15.91 19.38
N VAL A 913 10.26 -15.83 20.69
CA VAL A 913 11.29 -16.59 21.44
C VAL A 913 10.74 -17.88 22.04
N ARG A 914 9.48 -17.85 22.51
CA ARG A 914 8.81 -18.98 23.17
C ARG A 914 7.35 -19.07 22.75
N GLN A 915 6.87 -20.30 22.55
CA GLN A 915 5.45 -20.58 22.39
C GLN A 915 4.91 -21.44 23.55
N THR A 916 3.77 -21.02 24.11
CA THR A 916 3.04 -21.71 25.18
C THR A 916 1.69 -22.24 24.69
N SER A 917 1.07 -23.13 25.47
CA SER A 917 -0.27 -23.65 25.16
C SER A 917 -1.18 -23.67 26.39
N SER A 918 -2.36 -23.08 26.26
CA SER A 918 -3.48 -23.14 27.21
C SER A 918 -4.45 -24.32 26.97
N GLY A 919 -4.20 -25.17 25.96
CA GLY A 919 -4.88 -26.47 25.81
C GLY A 919 -5.60 -26.74 24.48
N SER A 920 -5.57 -25.83 23.51
CA SER A 920 -6.20 -26.03 22.18
C SER A 920 -5.27 -26.74 21.18
N GLU A 921 -5.85 -27.34 20.13
CA GLU A 921 -5.07 -27.88 19.01
C GLU A 921 -4.47 -26.74 18.18
N MET A 922 -3.21 -26.90 17.78
CA MET A 922 -2.47 -25.90 17.00
C MET A 922 -1.89 -26.56 15.75
N THR A 923 -1.95 -25.87 14.62
CA THR A 923 -1.33 -26.33 13.37
C THR A 923 -0.40 -25.26 12.82
N TRP A 924 0.87 -25.62 12.66
CA TRP A 924 1.86 -24.87 11.91
C TRP A 924 2.15 -25.62 10.62
N SER A 925 1.77 -25.05 9.48
CA SER A 925 1.79 -25.75 8.20
C SER A 925 2.33 -24.89 7.07
N ALA A 926 3.37 -25.38 6.39
CA ALA A 926 3.85 -24.84 5.12
C ALA A 926 3.47 -25.81 4.00
N ASP A 927 2.54 -25.41 3.13
CA ASP A 927 1.88 -26.30 2.17
C ASP A 927 1.84 -25.71 0.75
N GLY A 928 2.75 -26.20 -0.10
CA GLY A 928 2.89 -25.75 -1.49
C GLY A 928 4.32 -25.40 -1.86
N ALA A 929 4.61 -25.37 -3.16
CA ALA A 929 5.94 -25.04 -3.67
C ALA A 929 6.25 -23.55 -3.43
N GLY A 930 7.27 -23.29 -2.61
CA GLY A 930 7.65 -21.93 -2.21
C GLY A 930 7.03 -21.47 -0.88
N ALA A 931 6.03 -22.19 -0.35
CA ALA A 931 5.49 -21.90 0.97
C ALA A 931 6.57 -22.03 2.03
N ARG A 932 6.75 -21.02 2.89
CA ARG A 932 7.78 -21.00 3.92
C ARG A 932 7.28 -20.40 5.24
N ILE A 933 7.64 -21.02 6.36
CA ILE A 933 7.46 -20.42 7.69
C ILE A 933 8.82 -20.37 8.39
N GLU A 934 9.23 -19.17 8.80
CA GLU A 934 10.53 -18.93 9.45
C GLU A 934 10.31 -18.50 10.91
N PHE A 935 10.94 -19.22 11.83
CA PHE A 935 10.99 -18.92 13.27
C PHE A 935 12.45 -18.66 13.72
N PRO A 936 13.06 -17.51 13.36
CA PRO A 936 14.49 -17.27 13.59
C PRO A 936 14.94 -17.37 15.04
N SER A 937 14.12 -16.88 15.97
CA SER A 937 14.49 -16.74 17.40
C SER A 937 13.81 -17.74 18.32
N LEU A 938 12.94 -18.62 17.79
CA LEU A 938 12.16 -19.54 18.61
C LEU A 938 13.07 -20.60 19.22
N SER A 939 13.25 -20.56 20.54
CA SER A 939 14.18 -21.41 21.29
C SER A 939 13.49 -22.57 22.01
N GLU A 940 12.21 -22.39 22.38
CA GLU A 940 11.36 -23.35 23.07
C GLU A 940 9.91 -23.29 22.53
N ALA A 941 9.31 -24.47 22.32
CA ALA A 941 7.90 -24.59 21.96
C ALA A 941 7.22 -25.73 22.73
N GLU A 942 5.97 -25.50 23.14
CA GLU A 942 5.20 -26.38 24.01
C GLU A 942 3.95 -26.95 23.32
N GLY A 943 3.78 -28.27 23.39
CA GLY A 943 2.53 -28.93 23.04
C GLY A 943 1.45 -28.75 24.13
N PRO A 944 0.15 -28.80 23.78
CA PRO A 944 -0.94 -28.69 24.74
C PRO A 944 -0.91 -29.83 25.76
N LEU A 945 -1.00 -29.48 27.05
CA LEU A 945 -1.16 -30.43 28.15
C LEU A 945 -2.59 -31.00 28.16
N ARG A 946 -2.75 -32.23 28.67
CA ARG A 946 -4.01 -32.99 28.59
C ARG A 946 -5.24 -32.21 29.06
N VAL A 947 -6.10 -31.85 28.10
CA VAL A 947 -7.54 -31.63 28.30
C VAL A 947 -8.28 -32.72 27.51
N ALA A 948 -9.42 -33.20 28.00
CA ALA A 948 -10.16 -34.31 27.39
C ALA A 948 -10.43 -34.06 25.89
N GLY A 949 -9.67 -34.68 24.97
CA GLY A 949 -9.80 -34.43 23.53
C GLY A 949 -8.57 -34.59 22.62
N LEU A 950 -7.43 -35.09 23.11
CA LEU A 950 -6.19 -35.31 22.32
C LEU A 950 -5.66 -34.07 21.53
N PRO A 951 -5.75 -32.82 22.02
CA PRO A 951 -5.14 -31.69 21.33
C PRO A 951 -3.62 -31.92 21.17
N ARG A 952 -3.04 -31.40 20.08
CA ARG A 952 -1.60 -31.52 19.78
C ARG A 952 -1.10 -30.30 19.02
N LEU A 953 0.21 -30.07 19.07
CA LEU A 953 0.91 -29.19 18.12
C LEU A 953 1.26 -29.99 16.87
N ARG A 954 0.80 -29.56 15.70
CA ARG A 954 1.16 -30.15 14.40
C ARG A 954 2.14 -29.23 13.68
N ILE A 955 3.30 -29.76 13.30
CA ILE A 955 4.29 -29.12 12.45
C ILE A 955 4.29 -29.89 11.13
N GLU A 956 3.84 -29.26 10.05
CA GLU A 956 3.56 -29.92 8.78
C GLU A 956 4.23 -29.17 7.61
N SER A 957 5.13 -29.85 6.91
CA SER A 957 5.70 -29.38 5.65
C SER A 957 5.24 -30.32 4.53
N LEU A 958 4.44 -29.77 3.60
CA LEU A 958 3.71 -30.54 2.60
C LEU A 958 3.95 -29.96 1.20
N ARG A 959 3.95 -30.83 0.17
CA ARG A 959 3.91 -30.45 -1.26
C ARG A 959 4.95 -29.39 -1.68
N GLY A 960 6.17 -29.44 -1.15
CA GLY A 960 7.25 -28.51 -1.49
C GLY A 960 7.45 -27.35 -0.51
N GLY A 961 6.72 -27.33 0.62
CA GLY A 961 6.80 -26.27 1.63
C GLY A 961 8.00 -26.42 2.56
N ARG A 962 8.45 -25.32 3.18
CA ARG A 962 9.63 -25.30 4.05
C ARG A 962 9.35 -24.67 5.41
N MET A 963 9.90 -25.23 6.48
CA MET A 963 9.87 -24.62 7.80
C MET A 963 11.26 -24.54 8.41
N ASP A 964 11.63 -23.37 8.93
CA ASP A 964 12.94 -23.11 9.52
C ASP A 964 12.84 -22.79 11.02
N PHE A 965 13.53 -23.57 11.85
CA PHE A 965 13.64 -23.42 13.30
C PHE A 965 15.11 -23.39 13.75
N PRO A 966 15.92 -22.38 13.34
CA PRO A 966 17.37 -22.37 13.57
C PRO A 966 17.77 -22.35 15.05
N ALA A 967 16.99 -21.69 15.92
CA ALA A 967 17.27 -21.55 17.35
C ALA A 967 16.58 -22.59 18.24
N LEU A 968 15.70 -23.43 17.70
CA LEU A 968 14.88 -24.34 18.50
C LEU A 968 15.75 -25.44 19.12
N THR A 969 15.82 -25.47 20.44
CA THR A 969 16.64 -26.45 21.17
C THR A 969 15.83 -27.61 21.72
N VAL A 970 14.56 -27.36 22.06
CA VAL A 970 13.70 -28.34 22.72
C VAL A 970 12.23 -28.17 22.33
N LEU A 971 11.55 -29.30 22.15
CA LEU A 971 10.10 -29.42 22.12
C LEU A 971 9.66 -30.09 23.43
N THR A 972 9.14 -29.30 24.37
CA THR A 972 8.73 -29.75 25.71
C THR A 972 7.20 -29.85 25.79
N ASN A 973 6.70 -30.54 26.82
CA ASN A 973 5.29 -30.57 27.26
C ASN A 973 4.23 -30.99 26.20
N GLY A 974 3.22 -31.76 26.62
CA GLY A 974 2.10 -32.16 25.75
C GLY A 974 2.46 -33.06 24.54
N ARG A 975 1.51 -33.18 23.62
CA ARG A 975 1.61 -34.02 22.41
C ARG A 975 1.96 -33.17 21.19
N TRP A 976 2.94 -33.61 20.40
CA TRP A 976 3.32 -32.94 19.15
C TRP A 976 3.53 -33.93 18.00
N THR A 977 3.39 -33.45 16.76
CA THR A 977 3.68 -34.23 15.55
C THR A 977 4.46 -33.41 14.54
N ILE A 978 5.53 -33.98 13.99
CA ILE A 978 6.28 -33.43 12.86
C ILE A 978 5.99 -34.31 11.65
N LYS A 979 5.46 -33.72 10.59
CA LYS A 979 5.19 -34.38 9.31
C LYS A 979 5.90 -33.65 8.18
N VAL A 980 6.70 -34.38 7.41
CA VAL A 980 7.37 -33.85 6.22
C VAL A 980 7.10 -34.79 5.04
N GLU A 981 6.31 -34.32 4.08
CA GLU A 981 5.81 -35.15 2.98
C GLU A 981 5.91 -34.44 1.63
N GLY A 982 6.52 -35.10 0.66
CA GLY A 982 6.60 -34.63 -0.73
C GLY A 982 7.99 -34.10 -1.11
N GLN A 983 8.27 -34.10 -2.42
CA GLN A 983 9.52 -33.58 -2.95
C GLN A 983 9.63 -32.07 -2.72
N GLY A 984 10.79 -31.64 -2.19
CA GLY A 984 11.04 -30.23 -1.86
C GLY A 984 10.47 -29.81 -0.50
N SER A 985 9.69 -30.67 0.17
CA SER A 985 9.22 -30.41 1.53
C SER A 985 10.36 -30.54 2.53
N GLU A 986 10.64 -29.49 3.30
CA GLU A 986 11.77 -29.45 4.24
C GLU A 986 11.39 -28.88 5.62
N VAL A 987 11.92 -29.48 6.69
CA VAL A 987 11.91 -28.91 8.04
C VAL A 987 13.33 -28.88 8.59
N LEU A 988 13.82 -27.69 8.95
CA LEU A 988 15.17 -27.49 9.49
C LEU A 988 15.13 -27.17 10.98
N MET A 989 15.80 -27.99 11.78
CA MET A 989 15.88 -27.87 13.24
C MET A 989 17.33 -28.12 13.73
N PRO A 990 18.31 -27.29 13.32
CA PRO A 990 19.73 -27.58 13.50
C PRO A 990 20.18 -27.67 14.97
N ALA A 991 19.54 -26.94 15.88
CA ALA A 991 19.92 -26.87 17.30
C ALA A 991 19.26 -27.96 18.18
N VAL A 992 18.35 -28.77 17.64
CA VAL A 992 17.64 -29.80 18.42
C VAL A 992 18.56 -31.00 18.68
N ALA A 993 18.98 -31.15 19.93
CA ALA A 993 19.77 -32.31 20.38
C ALA A 993 18.93 -33.45 20.96
N ARG A 994 17.70 -33.16 21.42
CA ARG A 994 16.79 -34.13 22.04
C ARG A 994 15.34 -33.95 21.58
N LEU A 995 14.71 -35.05 21.18
CA LEU A 995 13.26 -35.14 20.98
C LEU A 995 12.62 -35.95 22.11
N ALA A 996 11.63 -35.38 22.80
CA ALA A 996 10.94 -36.05 23.90
C ALA A 996 9.41 -35.87 23.83
N GLY A 997 8.66 -36.96 23.99
CA GLY A 997 7.21 -36.92 24.22
C GLY A 997 6.85 -36.62 25.69
N HIS A 998 5.58 -36.31 25.99
CA HIS A 998 5.14 -35.96 27.35
C HIS A 998 4.82 -37.15 28.27
N ASP A 999 4.15 -38.19 27.79
CA ASP A 999 3.86 -39.41 28.55
C ASP A 999 3.86 -40.67 27.65
N ALA A 1000 3.89 -41.87 28.23
CA ALA A 1000 3.92 -43.12 27.48
C ALA A 1000 2.59 -43.47 26.78
N ALA A 1001 1.48 -42.83 27.17
CA ALA A 1001 0.13 -43.07 26.67
C ALA A 1001 -0.27 -42.11 25.52
N SER A 1002 0.49 -41.06 25.28
CA SER A 1002 0.28 -40.04 24.26
C SER A 1002 1.61 -39.65 23.62
N ARG A 1003 2.15 -40.58 22.83
CA ARG A 1003 3.44 -40.42 22.15
C ARG A 1003 3.37 -39.35 21.06
N SER A 1004 4.49 -38.64 20.91
CA SER A 1004 4.72 -37.73 19.79
C SER A 1004 5.15 -38.53 18.55
N LEU A 1005 4.97 -37.96 17.36
CA LEU A 1005 5.25 -38.64 16.09
C LEU A 1005 6.17 -37.78 15.22
N VAL A 1006 7.16 -38.41 14.61
CA VAL A 1006 7.91 -37.89 13.48
C VAL A 1006 7.61 -38.78 12.27
N ASP A 1007 7.08 -38.18 11.22
CA ASP A 1007 6.65 -38.86 9.99
C ASP A 1007 7.30 -38.20 8.78
N VAL A 1008 8.29 -38.87 8.17
CA VAL A 1008 9.04 -38.35 7.01
C VAL A 1008 8.87 -39.30 5.84
N GLN A 1009 8.18 -38.83 4.79
CA GLN A 1009 7.75 -39.66 3.65
C GLN A 1009 8.00 -38.97 2.31
N ALA A 1010 8.01 -39.76 1.23
CA ALA A 1010 7.90 -39.28 -0.15
C ALA A 1010 8.86 -38.11 -0.53
N LYS A 1011 10.17 -38.25 -0.26
CA LYS A 1011 11.21 -37.22 -0.51
C LYS A 1011 11.18 -35.98 0.38
N GLY A 1012 10.40 -35.99 1.46
CA GLY A 1012 10.50 -34.99 2.52
C GLY A 1012 11.85 -35.04 3.23
N VAL A 1013 12.36 -33.90 3.69
CA VAL A 1013 13.66 -33.78 4.36
C VAL A 1013 13.49 -33.14 5.74
N LEU A 1014 13.96 -33.82 6.79
CA LEU A 1014 14.00 -33.31 8.15
C LEU A 1014 15.46 -33.27 8.64
N THR A 1015 15.96 -32.07 8.85
CA THR A 1015 17.38 -31.80 9.16
C THR A 1015 17.59 -31.58 10.65
N LEU A 1016 18.21 -32.56 11.32
CA LEU A 1016 18.51 -32.58 12.76
C LEU A 1016 19.97 -33.02 13.02
N PRO A 1017 20.98 -32.22 12.62
CA PRO A 1017 22.41 -32.59 12.68
C PRO A 1017 22.92 -32.87 14.10
N LEU A 1018 22.36 -32.27 15.14
CA LEU A 1018 22.80 -32.44 16.53
C LEU A 1018 22.00 -33.49 17.31
N LEU A 1019 21.08 -34.23 16.67
CA LEU A 1019 20.21 -35.16 17.39
C LEU A 1019 20.98 -36.34 17.99
N GLU A 1020 21.02 -36.38 19.33
CA GLU A 1020 21.68 -37.44 20.09
C GLU A 1020 20.70 -38.37 20.82
N ARG A 1021 19.50 -37.87 21.17
CA ARG A 1021 18.53 -38.61 21.99
C ARG A 1021 17.09 -38.46 21.51
N VAL A 1022 16.39 -39.59 21.36
CA VAL A 1022 14.95 -39.65 21.08
C VAL A 1022 14.25 -40.47 22.16
N GLU A 1023 13.22 -39.93 22.78
CA GLU A 1023 12.54 -40.57 23.92
C GLU A 1023 11.01 -40.40 23.86
N ARG A 1024 10.25 -41.50 23.90
CA ARG A 1024 8.76 -41.49 23.84
C ARG A 1024 8.22 -40.83 22.57
N VAL A 1025 8.95 -40.97 21.47
CA VAL A 1025 8.58 -40.51 20.11
C VAL A 1025 8.55 -41.71 19.18
N ASP A 1026 7.51 -41.80 18.36
CA ASP A 1026 7.44 -42.77 17.27
C ASP A 1026 8.07 -42.13 16.01
N LEU A 1027 8.98 -42.85 15.34
CA LEU A 1027 9.69 -42.44 14.13
C LEU A 1027 9.22 -43.31 12.96
N LEU A 1028 8.62 -42.69 11.95
CA LEU A 1028 8.19 -43.32 10.70
C LEU A 1028 9.02 -42.76 9.53
N LEU A 1029 9.87 -43.59 8.94
CA LEU A 1029 10.86 -43.20 7.93
C LEU A 1029 10.73 -44.06 6.65
N ASP A 1030 10.70 -43.41 5.49
CA ASP A 1030 10.59 -44.06 4.17
C ASP A 1030 11.88 -43.97 3.32
N SER A 1031 11.97 -44.72 2.21
CA SER A 1031 13.20 -44.92 1.45
C SER A 1031 13.73 -43.68 0.75
N ASP A 1032 12.81 -42.84 0.35
CA ASP A 1032 13.09 -41.66 -0.45
C ASP A 1032 13.22 -40.40 0.43
N ALA A 1033 13.00 -40.52 1.75
CA ALA A 1033 13.02 -39.43 2.71
C ALA A 1033 14.45 -39.07 3.20
N GLY A 1034 14.71 -37.77 3.40
CA GLY A 1034 15.96 -37.27 3.98
C GLY A 1034 15.87 -37.09 5.49
N TYR A 1035 16.26 -38.10 6.27
CA TYR A 1035 16.39 -38.01 7.73
C TYR A 1035 17.68 -38.67 8.21
N SER A 1036 18.53 -37.94 8.93
CA SER A 1036 19.82 -38.48 9.42
C SER A 1036 19.69 -39.01 10.84
N THR A 1037 20.08 -40.27 11.04
CA THR A 1037 20.20 -40.92 12.36
C THR A 1037 21.65 -41.02 12.85
N ARG A 1038 22.62 -40.47 12.10
CA ARG A 1038 24.06 -40.73 12.29
C ARG A 1038 24.61 -40.36 13.66
N ASN A 1039 24.03 -39.38 14.33
CA ASN A 1039 24.48 -38.90 15.64
C ASN A 1039 23.67 -39.45 16.81
N LEU A 1040 22.63 -40.24 16.55
CA LEU A 1040 21.76 -40.78 17.58
C LEU A 1040 22.52 -41.78 18.46
N THR A 1041 22.52 -41.55 19.77
CA THR A 1041 23.14 -42.43 20.78
C THR A 1041 22.10 -43.15 21.63
N HIS A 1042 20.94 -42.53 21.85
CA HIS A 1042 19.85 -43.07 22.67
C HIS A 1042 18.53 -43.02 21.92
N LEU A 1043 17.86 -44.17 21.79
CA LEU A 1043 16.51 -44.29 21.28
C LEU A 1043 15.69 -44.95 22.37
N LEU A 1044 14.66 -44.32 22.94
CA LEU A 1044 14.04 -44.80 24.17
C LEU A 1044 12.50 -44.76 24.10
N HIS A 1045 11.85 -45.82 24.56
CA HIS A 1045 10.40 -45.87 24.83
C HIS A 1045 9.46 -45.53 23.65
N GLY A 1046 9.92 -45.58 22.39
CA GLY A 1046 9.16 -45.24 21.19
C GLY A 1046 8.86 -46.43 20.26
N GLN A 1047 8.69 -46.14 18.98
CA GLN A 1047 8.75 -47.08 17.87
C GLN A 1047 9.61 -46.51 16.76
N LEU A 1048 10.44 -47.35 16.15
CA LEU A 1048 11.16 -47.02 14.92
C LEU A 1048 10.64 -47.90 13.79
N GLU A 1049 10.06 -47.27 12.79
CA GLU A 1049 9.61 -47.89 11.55
C GLU A 1049 10.44 -47.38 10.37
N ALA A 1050 11.10 -48.30 9.66
CA ALA A 1050 11.89 -48.01 8.48
C ALA A 1050 11.33 -48.79 7.28
N ARG A 1051 11.01 -48.09 6.19
CA ARG A 1051 10.46 -48.66 4.96
C ARG A 1051 11.43 -48.40 3.81
N GLY A 1052 11.95 -49.45 3.17
CA GLY A 1052 12.83 -49.39 1.99
C GLY A 1052 14.19 -48.69 2.16
N PHE A 1053 14.51 -48.15 3.35
CA PHE A 1053 15.81 -47.57 3.70
C PHE A 1053 16.33 -48.11 5.04
N SER A 1054 17.65 -48.17 5.18
CA SER A 1054 18.32 -48.68 6.38
C SER A 1054 18.92 -47.53 7.19
N PRO A 1055 18.37 -47.19 8.38
CA PRO A 1055 18.92 -46.11 9.21
C PRO A 1055 20.32 -46.43 9.73
N ILE A 1056 21.18 -45.41 9.80
CA ILE A 1056 22.55 -45.54 10.33
C ILE A 1056 22.50 -45.33 11.85
N LEU A 1057 22.42 -46.42 12.59
CA LEU A 1057 22.31 -46.43 14.07
C LEU A 1057 23.60 -46.91 14.75
N SER A 1058 24.76 -46.73 14.11
CA SER A 1058 26.05 -47.27 14.59
C SER A 1058 26.51 -46.70 15.92
N ARG A 1059 26.06 -45.50 16.29
CA ARG A 1059 26.37 -44.82 17.56
C ARG A 1059 25.35 -45.10 18.68
N VAL A 1060 24.25 -45.79 18.38
CA VAL A 1060 23.22 -46.10 19.38
C VAL A 1060 23.76 -47.13 20.38
N VAL A 1061 23.78 -46.75 21.66
CA VAL A 1061 24.24 -47.58 22.78
C VAL A 1061 23.10 -48.06 23.68
N ASP A 1062 21.96 -47.35 23.65
CA ASP A 1062 20.74 -47.73 24.38
C ASP A 1062 19.51 -47.57 23.50
N ALA A 1063 18.76 -48.66 23.35
CA ALA A 1063 17.52 -48.73 22.59
C ALA A 1063 16.31 -49.17 23.46
N THR A 1064 16.42 -49.03 24.79
CA THR A 1064 15.46 -49.52 25.79
C THR A 1064 14.02 -49.07 25.53
N GLY A 1065 13.08 -50.00 25.60
CA GLY A 1065 11.64 -49.73 25.52
C GLY A 1065 11.08 -49.48 24.11
N ASN A 1066 11.85 -49.72 23.04
CA ASN A 1066 11.38 -49.49 21.66
C ASN A 1066 10.75 -50.71 21.00
N GLY A 1067 9.80 -50.43 20.10
CA GLY A 1067 9.40 -51.35 19.04
C GLY A 1067 10.20 -51.06 17.76
N PHE A 1068 10.42 -52.08 16.94
CA PHE A 1068 11.18 -51.98 15.70
C PHE A 1068 10.39 -52.61 14.57
N LEU A 1069 10.26 -51.92 13.45
CA LEU A 1069 9.58 -52.41 12.27
C LEU A 1069 10.43 -52.11 11.02
N ALA A 1070 10.96 -53.15 10.40
CA ALA A 1070 11.68 -53.07 9.14
C ALA A 1070 10.80 -53.61 8.01
N GLN A 1071 10.58 -52.81 6.95
CA GLN A 1071 9.77 -53.19 5.80
C GLN A 1071 10.43 -52.80 4.47
N GLY A 1072 10.00 -53.43 3.37
CA GLY A 1072 10.40 -53.03 2.01
C GLY A 1072 11.89 -53.19 1.69
N GLY A 1073 12.62 -54.06 2.40
CA GLY A 1073 14.07 -54.24 2.22
C GLY A 1073 14.94 -53.48 3.22
N ALA A 1074 14.34 -52.76 4.18
CA ALA A 1074 15.06 -52.01 5.21
C ALA A 1074 15.81 -52.92 6.19
N VAL A 1075 17.01 -52.50 6.62
CA VAL A 1075 17.78 -53.15 7.69
C VAL A 1075 17.90 -52.20 8.88
N ILE A 1076 17.40 -52.62 10.05
CA ILE A 1076 17.61 -51.93 11.31
C ILE A 1076 18.68 -52.71 12.09
N ALA A 1077 19.89 -52.17 12.14
CA ALA A 1077 21.02 -52.77 12.86
C ALA A 1077 21.40 -51.96 14.10
N LEU A 1078 21.63 -52.63 15.23
CA LEU A 1078 22.03 -51.99 16.50
C LEU A 1078 23.38 -52.53 16.99
N PRO A 1079 24.50 -52.21 16.30
CA PRO A 1079 25.80 -52.82 16.60
C PRO A 1079 26.40 -52.37 17.94
N GLY A 1080 26.00 -51.20 18.47
CA GLY A 1080 26.50 -50.68 19.75
C GLY A 1080 25.69 -51.11 20.98
N VAL A 1081 24.58 -51.84 20.82
CA VAL A 1081 23.65 -52.18 21.91
C VAL A 1081 23.86 -53.62 22.37
N THR A 1082 24.25 -53.80 23.64
CA THR A 1082 24.51 -55.12 24.25
C THR A 1082 23.39 -55.62 25.15
N SER A 1083 22.50 -54.75 25.62
CA SER A 1083 21.32 -55.15 26.40
C SER A 1083 20.09 -54.31 26.06
N LEU A 1084 18.90 -54.92 26.04
CA LEU A 1084 17.62 -54.24 25.81
C LEU A 1084 16.59 -54.61 26.86
N ASN A 1085 15.98 -53.60 27.48
CA ASN A 1085 14.86 -53.77 28.40
C ASN A 1085 13.55 -53.28 27.75
N VAL A 1086 12.52 -54.11 27.76
CA VAL A 1086 11.20 -53.80 27.22
C VAL A 1086 10.16 -54.02 28.33
N SER A 1087 9.83 -52.94 29.05
CA SER A 1087 8.94 -52.99 30.22
C SER A 1087 7.44 -52.97 29.88
N VAL A 1088 7.08 -52.64 28.64
CA VAL A 1088 5.70 -52.53 28.12
C VAL A 1088 5.58 -53.38 26.84
N PRO A 1089 4.37 -53.84 26.42
CA PRO A 1089 4.23 -54.61 25.18
C PRO A 1089 4.76 -53.84 23.97
N LYS A 1090 5.56 -54.51 23.14
CA LYS A 1090 6.15 -53.96 21.91
C LYS A 1090 6.20 -55.04 20.82
N LEU A 1091 6.35 -54.57 19.58
CA LEU A 1091 6.50 -55.40 18.39
C LEU A 1091 7.88 -55.16 17.78
N TRP A 1092 8.61 -56.22 17.54
CA TRP A 1092 9.79 -56.28 16.70
C TRP A 1092 9.43 -57.09 15.44
N ARG A 1093 9.40 -56.45 14.28
CA ARG A 1093 8.96 -57.10 13.05
C ARG A 1093 9.87 -56.78 11.87
N ALA A 1094 10.24 -57.81 11.13
CA ALA A 1094 10.79 -57.70 9.78
C ALA A 1094 9.77 -58.25 8.78
N ASP A 1095 9.37 -57.46 7.80
CA ASP A 1095 8.35 -57.82 6.81
C ASP A 1095 8.81 -57.55 5.37
N GLY A 1096 8.79 -58.58 4.54
CA GLY A 1096 9.20 -58.52 3.13
C GLY A 1096 10.63 -58.97 2.90
N ALA A 1097 10.92 -59.34 1.65
CA ALA A 1097 12.24 -59.80 1.23
C ALA A 1097 13.29 -58.70 1.43
N GLY A 1098 14.45 -59.07 2.01
CA GLY A 1098 15.54 -58.15 2.32
C GLY A 1098 15.35 -57.36 3.63
N SER A 1099 14.13 -57.29 4.18
CA SER A 1099 13.89 -56.60 5.45
C SER A 1099 14.53 -57.37 6.62
N ARG A 1100 15.32 -56.68 7.46
CA ARG A 1100 16.06 -57.34 8.55
C ARG A 1100 16.13 -56.49 9.82
N LEU A 1101 15.90 -57.12 10.97
CA LEU A 1101 16.33 -56.61 12.27
C LEU A 1101 17.63 -57.33 12.64
N ASP A 1102 18.74 -56.59 12.71
CA ASP A 1102 20.07 -57.14 13.00
C ASP A 1102 20.55 -56.73 14.39
N PHE A 1103 20.29 -57.62 15.35
CA PHE A 1103 20.64 -57.48 16.76
C PHE A 1103 21.70 -58.50 17.17
N GLY A 1104 22.65 -58.82 16.27
CA GLY A 1104 23.69 -59.82 16.50
C GLY A 1104 24.66 -59.52 17.66
N ASN A 1105 24.79 -58.26 18.08
CA ASN A 1105 25.63 -57.85 19.22
C ASN A 1105 24.87 -57.76 20.55
N LEU A 1106 23.56 -57.95 20.52
CA LEU A 1106 22.71 -57.94 21.70
C LEU A 1106 22.97 -59.21 22.52
N ILE A 1107 23.38 -59.07 23.78
CA ILE A 1107 23.73 -60.18 24.69
C ILE A 1107 22.55 -60.51 25.61
N ASP A 1108 21.88 -59.48 26.14
CA ASP A 1108 20.83 -59.63 27.14
C ASP A 1108 19.51 -58.97 26.73
N VAL A 1109 18.39 -59.67 26.90
CA VAL A 1109 17.05 -59.10 26.68
C VAL A 1109 16.16 -59.30 27.90
N THR A 1110 15.44 -58.24 28.28
CA THR A 1110 14.40 -58.27 29.30
C THR A 1110 13.06 -57.92 28.66
N GLY A 1111 12.06 -58.77 28.83
CA GLY A 1111 10.69 -58.55 28.34
C GLY A 1111 9.74 -58.05 29.44
N PRO A 1112 8.47 -57.77 29.08
CA PRO A 1112 7.48 -57.23 30.02
C PRO A 1112 7.00 -58.28 31.04
N THR A 1113 6.81 -57.89 32.31
CA THR A 1113 6.65 -58.80 33.48
C THR A 1113 5.30 -58.76 34.21
N THR A 1114 4.41 -57.82 33.90
CA THR A 1114 3.10 -57.66 34.59
C THR A 1114 2.27 -58.96 34.57
N ALA A 1115 1.49 -59.25 35.65
CA ALA A 1115 0.63 -60.45 35.93
C ALA A 1115 -0.89 -60.15 35.69
N GLY A 1116 -1.68 -60.99 34.97
CA GLY A 1116 -3.09 -60.75 34.56
C GLY A 1116 -3.44 -60.62 33.05
N GLY A 1117 -3.21 -61.64 32.19
CA GLY A 1117 -3.74 -61.68 30.80
C GLY A 1117 -2.99 -61.09 29.56
N LEU A 1118 -1.66 -61.07 29.42
CA LEU A 1118 -0.83 -59.83 29.48
C LEU A 1118 0.02 -59.55 28.24
N PRO A 1119 0.55 -58.31 28.14
CA PRO A 1119 1.61 -57.89 27.24
C PRO A 1119 2.79 -58.86 27.09
N LYS A 1120 3.22 -59.05 25.83
CA LYS A 1120 4.40 -59.81 25.44
C LYS A 1120 5.25 -58.96 24.48
N LEU A 1121 6.55 -59.23 24.43
CA LEU A 1121 7.37 -58.78 23.31
C LEU A 1121 7.11 -59.73 22.13
N GLU A 1122 6.50 -59.22 21.08
CA GLU A 1122 6.23 -59.95 19.85
C GLU A 1122 7.39 -59.79 18.87
N ILE A 1123 7.94 -60.90 18.38
CA ILE A 1123 9.07 -60.93 17.45
C ILE A 1123 8.66 -61.67 16.19
N HIS A 1124 8.49 -60.94 15.10
CA HIS A 1124 7.84 -61.40 13.88
C HIS A 1124 8.80 -61.31 12.68
N ALA A 1125 8.96 -62.41 11.96
CA ALA A 1125 9.58 -62.48 10.64
C ALA A 1125 8.51 -62.91 9.63
N ILE A 1126 8.17 -62.06 8.66
CA ILE A 1126 7.05 -62.31 7.74
C ILE A 1126 7.50 -62.03 6.29
N ASN A 1127 7.00 -62.80 5.33
CA ASN A 1127 7.20 -62.59 3.89
C ASN A 1127 8.67 -62.49 3.44
N GLY A 1128 9.57 -63.29 4.03
CA GLY A 1128 11.00 -63.27 3.71
C GLY A 1128 11.86 -62.38 4.61
N GLY A 1129 11.26 -61.75 5.62
CA GLY A 1129 11.97 -60.90 6.58
C GLY A 1129 12.81 -61.70 7.58
N VAL A 1130 13.87 -61.09 8.12
CA VAL A 1130 14.78 -61.76 9.07
C VAL A 1130 14.91 -60.97 10.37
N VAL A 1131 14.73 -61.64 11.51
CA VAL A 1131 15.09 -61.10 12.83
C VAL A 1131 16.26 -61.92 13.38
N ASP A 1132 17.44 -61.31 13.42
CA ASP A 1132 18.66 -61.92 13.90
C ASP A 1132 19.01 -61.40 15.30
N CYS A 1133 18.90 -62.27 16.29
CA CYS A 1133 19.31 -62.06 17.67
C CYS A 1133 20.35 -63.12 18.08
N GLY A 1134 21.20 -63.53 17.14
CA GLY A 1134 22.14 -64.64 17.31
C GLY A 1134 23.14 -64.48 18.46
N GLY A 1135 23.49 -63.25 18.86
CA GLY A 1135 24.37 -62.98 20.00
C GLY A 1135 23.68 -62.99 21.36
N VAL A 1136 22.35 -63.10 21.44
CA VAL A 1136 21.63 -63.05 22.72
C VAL A 1136 21.93 -64.31 23.50
N VAL A 1137 22.67 -64.16 24.61
CA VAL A 1137 23.09 -65.24 25.51
C VAL A 1137 22.06 -65.45 26.62
N SER A 1138 21.45 -64.37 27.12
CA SER A 1138 20.47 -64.45 28.20
C SER A 1138 19.18 -63.66 27.96
N ILE A 1139 18.05 -64.27 28.30
CA ILE A 1139 16.77 -63.60 28.50
C ILE A 1139 16.51 -63.60 30.01
N ARG A 1140 16.46 -62.41 30.63
CA ARG A 1140 16.52 -62.25 32.10
C ARG A 1140 15.17 -62.41 32.80
N THR A 1141 14.09 -61.89 32.20
CA THR A 1141 12.69 -62.03 32.66
C THR A 1141 11.71 -61.60 31.56
N GLY A 1142 10.40 -61.85 31.73
CA GLY A 1142 9.32 -61.35 30.88
C GLY A 1142 8.62 -62.38 29.97
N ARG A 1143 7.62 -61.93 29.20
CA ARG A 1143 6.83 -62.75 28.26
C ARG A 1143 7.19 -62.48 26.80
N PHE A 1144 7.37 -63.53 26.00
CA PHE A 1144 7.81 -63.44 24.60
C PHE A 1144 6.94 -64.26 23.65
N ALA A 1145 6.77 -63.78 22.42
CA ALA A 1145 6.22 -64.56 21.31
C ALA A 1145 7.07 -64.41 20.06
N PHE A 1146 7.37 -65.55 19.43
CA PHE A 1146 8.18 -65.65 18.23
C PHE A 1146 7.32 -66.20 17.08
N PHE A 1147 7.29 -65.47 15.97
CA PHE A 1147 6.49 -65.80 14.80
C PHE A 1147 7.36 -65.73 13.54
N ALA A 1148 7.41 -66.80 12.77
CA ALA A 1148 8.05 -66.82 11.45
C ALA A 1148 7.08 -67.40 10.42
N ASP A 1149 6.79 -66.65 9.35
CA ASP A 1149 5.75 -67.03 8.38
C ASP A 1149 6.12 -66.68 6.94
N ASN A 1150 5.84 -67.60 6.01
CA ASN A 1150 6.26 -67.62 4.60
C ASN A 1150 7.74 -67.97 4.36
N PRO A 1151 8.10 -68.45 3.15
CA PRO A 1151 9.47 -68.83 2.80
C PRO A 1151 10.46 -67.66 2.97
N GLY A 1152 11.67 -67.97 3.45
CA GLY A 1152 12.72 -66.98 3.71
C GLY A 1152 12.59 -66.26 5.05
N SER A 1153 11.43 -66.33 5.72
CA SER A 1153 11.23 -65.70 7.02
C SER A 1153 11.98 -66.44 8.13
N ARG A 1154 12.84 -65.73 8.88
CA ARG A 1154 13.67 -66.35 9.94
C ARG A 1154 13.71 -65.51 11.21
N VAL A 1155 13.50 -66.13 12.36
CA VAL A 1155 13.83 -65.58 13.69
C VAL A 1155 14.96 -66.43 14.29
N SER A 1156 16.07 -65.81 14.70
CA SER A 1156 17.29 -66.51 15.13
C SER A 1156 17.78 -66.07 16.51
N PHE A 1157 17.93 -67.02 17.44
CA PHE A 1157 18.53 -66.87 18.77
C PHE A 1157 19.51 -68.03 19.01
N THR A 1158 20.58 -68.09 18.21
CA THR A 1158 21.53 -69.21 18.20
C THR A 1158 22.55 -69.19 19.34
N GLY A 1159 22.79 -68.04 19.97
CA GLY A 1159 23.68 -67.89 21.13
C GLY A 1159 23.00 -68.07 22.48
N LEU A 1160 21.68 -68.30 22.50
CA LEU A 1160 20.88 -68.34 23.72
C LEU A 1160 21.28 -69.54 24.59
N THR A 1161 21.64 -69.28 25.85
CA THR A 1161 22.02 -70.33 26.82
C THR A 1161 21.23 -70.20 28.12
N ASN A 1162 20.72 -69.02 28.46
CA ASN A 1162 19.92 -68.79 29.66
C ASN A 1162 18.57 -68.14 29.29
N PHE A 1163 17.46 -68.83 29.55
CA PHE A 1163 16.12 -68.33 29.26
C PHE A 1163 15.28 -68.31 30.54
N HIS A 1164 15.29 -67.17 31.22
CA HIS A 1164 14.43 -66.86 32.35
C HIS A 1164 13.24 -66.05 31.86
N ALA A 1165 12.10 -66.71 31.62
CA ALA A 1165 10.85 -66.06 31.26
C ALA A 1165 9.81 -66.25 32.35
N THR A 1166 8.90 -65.28 32.49
CA THR A 1166 7.80 -65.36 33.46
C THR A 1166 6.72 -66.38 33.05
N THR A 1167 6.66 -66.75 31.76
CA THR A 1167 5.79 -67.79 31.19
C THR A 1167 6.49 -68.49 30.04
N PHE A 1168 6.02 -69.67 29.64
CA PHE A 1168 6.50 -70.31 28.41
C PHE A 1168 6.31 -69.37 27.19
N PRO A 1169 7.32 -69.23 26.31
CA PRO A 1169 7.21 -68.39 25.14
C PRO A 1169 6.29 -69.03 24.10
N THR A 1170 5.51 -68.22 23.39
CA THR A 1170 4.74 -68.71 22.25
C THR A 1170 5.65 -68.78 21.03
N VAL A 1171 5.81 -69.94 20.41
CA VAL A 1171 6.58 -70.10 19.17
C VAL A 1171 5.65 -70.61 18.07
N SER A 1172 5.67 -69.94 16.92
CA SER A 1172 4.89 -70.34 15.75
C SER A 1172 5.71 -70.17 14.47
N SER A 1173 5.92 -71.26 13.75
CA SER A 1173 6.48 -71.29 12.40
C SER A 1173 5.40 -71.75 11.42
N ALA A 1174 5.05 -70.92 10.44
CA ALA A 1174 4.04 -71.21 9.44
C ALA A 1174 4.62 -71.09 8.02
N ARG A 1175 4.05 -71.83 7.06
CA ARG A 1175 4.34 -71.71 5.61
C ARG A 1175 5.85 -71.63 5.26
N SER A 1176 6.66 -72.52 5.83
CA SER A 1176 8.13 -72.59 5.62
C SER A 1176 8.97 -71.47 6.24
N GLY A 1177 8.42 -70.68 7.17
CA GLY A 1177 9.20 -69.83 8.07
C GLY A 1177 9.97 -70.65 9.12
N THR A 1178 11.07 -70.12 9.64
CA THR A 1178 11.93 -70.82 10.61
C THR A 1178 12.15 -69.98 11.87
N VAL A 1179 11.90 -70.58 13.05
CA VAL A 1179 12.33 -70.03 14.35
C VAL A 1179 13.44 -70.92 14.89
N GLN A 1180 14.62 -70.37 15.14
CA GLN A 1180 15.78 -71.09 15.68
C GLN A 1180 16.11 -70.56 17.07
N LEU A 1181 15.94 -71.41 18.08
CA LEU A 1181 16.36 -71.15 19.46
C LEU A 1181 17.42 -72.21 19.81
N SER A 1182 18.67 -71.82 20.01
CA SER A 1182 19.68 -72.73 20.58
C SER A 1182 19.35 -72.90 22.05
N MET A 1183 19.13 -74.13 22.50
CA MET A 1183 18.99 -74.46 23.93
C MET A 1183 19.67 -75.81 24.16
N ALA A 1184 20.98 -75.88 23.95
CA ALA A 1184 21.77 -77.04 24.32
C ALA A 1184 22.39 -76.80 25.71
N GLY A 1185 21.68 -77.23 26.78
CA GLY A 1185 22.23 -77.30 28.14
C GLY A 1185 21.87 -76.19 29.15
N GLY A 1186 20.91 -75.31 28.84
CA GLY A 1186 20.54 -74.15 29.68
C GLY A 1186 19.44 -74.39 30.73
N ASN A 1187 19.52 -73.71 31.89
CA ASN A 1187 18.49 -73.71 32.94
C ASN A 1187 17.24 -72.93 32.48
N VAL A 1188 16.18 -73.63 32.03
CA VAL A 1188 14.84 -73.04 31.85
C VAL A 1188 14.12 -73.07 33.20
N ARG A 1189 14.02 -71.93 33.88
CA ARG A 1189 13.14 -71.78 35.05
C ARG A 1189 11.87 -71.03 34.63
N GLY A 1190 10.85 -71.77 34.21
CA GLY A 1190 9.48 -71.25 34.12
C GLY A 1190 8.74 -71.52 35.43
N ALA A 1191 7.96 -70.56 35.91
CA ALA A 1191 6.97 -70.82 36.95
C ALA A 1191 5.69 -71.36 36.28
N ASP A 1192 5.17 -72.47 36.81
CA ASP A 1192 3.91 -73.19 36.48
C ASP A 1192 4.05 -74.50 35.64
N PRO A 1193 3.85 -75.70 36.25
CA PRO A 1193 3.89 -77.00 35.56
C PRO A 1193 2.62 -77.37 34.74
N SER A 1194 1.60 -76.50 34.64
CA SER A 1194 0.28 -76.90 34.13
C SER A 1194 0.05 -76.80 32.62
N ASP A 1195 1.03 -76.37 31.81
CA ASP A 1195 0.82 -76.18 30.35
C ASP A 1195 1.85 -76.95 29.48
N HIS A 1196 1.90 -78.27 29.66
CA HIS A 1196 2.70 -79.17 28.83
C HIS A 1196 2.01 -79.52 27.50
N ARG A 1197 1.82 -78.57 26.58
CA ARG A 1197 1.65 -78.88 25.14
C ARG A 1197 2.20 -77.76 24.26
N ARG A 1198 3.52 -77.78 24.01
CA ARG A 1198 4.19 -77.41 22.73
C ARG A 1198 5.69 -77.27 22.95
N TRP A 1199 6.38 -78.40 23.05
CA TRP A 1199 7.80 -78.46 22.72
C TRP A 1199 8.16 -79.88 22.26
N ASN A 1200 8.39 -80.05 20.97
CA ASN A 1200 9.08 -81.24 20.45
C ASN A 1200 9.83 -80.85 19.16
N PRO A 1201 11.18 -80.85 19.16
CA PRO A 1201 11.96 -80.57 17.97
C PRO A 1201 12.10 -81.87 17.16
N GLY A 1202 11.37 -81.97 16.05
CA GLY A 1202 11.61 -83.00 15.04
C GLY A 1202 10.43 -83.91 14.75
N VAL A 1203 9.40 -83.40 14.09
CA VAL A 1203 8.49 -84.19 13.24
C VAL A 1203 7.92 -83.24 12.16
N ARG A 1204 8.09 -83.58 10.88
CA ARG A 1204 7.23 -83.05 9.80
C ARG A 1204 5.89 -83.79 9.86
N PRO A 1205 4.74 -83.12 9.80
CA PRO A 1205 3.53 -83.75 9.27
C PRO A 1205 3.19 -83.17 7.91
N SER A 1206 3.21 -84.07 6.93
CA SER A 1206 2.56 -83.96 5.64
C SER A 1206 1.04 -83.95 5.76
N GLY A 1207 0.38 -83.18 4.89
CA GLY A 1207 -0.92 -83.54 4.31
C GLY A 1207 -2.18 -83.20 5.11
N ALA A 1208 -2.80 -82.07 4.75
CA ALA A 1208 -4.25 -81.95 4.73
C ALA A 1208 -4.67 -81.02 3.58
N ARG A 1209 -5.24 -81.60 2.52
CA ARG A 1209 -5.92 -80.89 1.42
C ARG A 1209 -7.35 -80.55 1.84
N SER A 1210 -7.68 -79.26 1.74
CA SER A 1210 -8.92 -78.63 1.23
C SER A 1210 -10.31 -79.17 1.62
N ARG A 1211 -11.18 -78.27 2.09
CA ARG A 1211 -12.42 -77.87 1.37
C ARG A 1211 -12.94 -76.48 1.83
N CYS A 1212 -13.36 -75.72 0.82
CA CYS A 1212 -13.67 -74.29 0.79
C CYS A 1212 -15.05 -73.91 1.34
N THR A 1213 -15.23 -72.60 1.64
CA THR A 1213 -16.09 -71.63 0.90
C THR A 1213 -15.64 -70.19 1.27
N ALA A 1214 -15.02 -69.43 0.36
CA ALA A 1214 -15.57 -68.37 -0.52
C ALA A 1214 -15.71 -67.00 0.23
N PHE A 1215 -15.07 -65.86 -0.10
CA PHE A 1215 -14.67 -65.24 -1.37
C PHE A 1215 -13.53 -64.19 -1.17
N GLY A 1216 -12.58 -64.12 -2.12
CA GLY A 1216 -12.17 -62.87 -2.81
C GLY A 1216 -11.19 -61.86 -2.16
N CYS A 1217 -9.94 -61.88 -2.63
CA CYS A 1217 -8.84 -60.93 -2.36
C CYS A 1217 -9.11 -59.46 -2.77
N ARG A 1218 -8.45 -58.50 -2.08
CA ARG A 1218 -7.69 -57.38 -2.69
C ARG A 1218 -6.80 -56.63 -1.69
N ASP A 1219 -5.69 -56.13 -2.20
CA ASP A 1219 -4.56 -55.44 -1.56
C ASP A 1219 -4.83 -54.04 -0.96
N ARG A 1220 -4.12 -53.73 0.14
CA ARG A 1220 -3.69 -52.42 0.73
C ARG A 1220 -4.76 -51.38 1.14
N PRO A 1221 -4.41 -50.31 1.92
CA PRO A 1221 -3.60 -50.19 3.14
C PRO A 1221 -4.44 -49.63 4.33
N PHE A 1222 -3.93 -49.72 5.56
CA PHE A 1222 -4.58 -49.16 6.76
C PHE A 1222 -4.36 -47.64 6.82
N LEU A 1223 -5.35 -46.86 6.39
CA LEU A 1223 -5.58 -45.48 6.84
C LEU A 1223 -6.68 -45.50 7.90
N GLY A 1224 -6.45 -44.76 8.98
CA GLY A 1224 -7.34 -44.66 10.13
C GLY A 1224 -8.73 -44.16 9.76
N ARG A 1225 -9.73 -44.66 10.49
CA ARG A 1225 -11.03 -43.99 10.59
C ARG A 1225 -11.30 -43.61 12.04
N GLU A 1226 -11.30 -42.30 12.23
CA GLU A 1226 -12.02 -41.61 13.28
C GLU A 1226 -13.49 -42.02 13.28
N ARG A 1227 -14.03 -42.23 14.48
CA ARG A 1227 -15.47 -42.21 14.72
C ARG A 1227 -15.91 -40.75 14.81
N ARG A 1228 -16.56 -40.23 13.78
CA ARG A 1228 -17.59 -39.20 13.96
C ARG A 1228 -18.96 -39.87 13.92
N ARG A 1229 -19.64 -39.82 15.06
CA ARG A 1229 -21.10 -39.76 15.11
C ARG A 1229 -21.49 -38.37 14.61
N GLY A 1230 -22.39 -38.31 13.66
CA GLY A 1230 -23.12 -37.11 13.26
C GLY A 1230 -24.37 -37.55 12.50
N PRO A 1231 -25.57 -37.07 12.85
CA PRO A 1231 -26.81 -37.49 12.22
C PRO A 1231 -26.98 -36.81 10.85
N ALA A 1232 -27.67 -37.51 9.96
CA ALA A 1232 -28.10 -36.99 8.68
C ALA A 1232 -29.20 -35.92 8.85
N TRP A 1233 -29.05 -34.80 8.16
CA TRP A 1233 -30.17 -34.00 7.65
C TRP A 1233 -29.94 -33.77 6.16
N HIS A 1234 -30.99 -34.04 5.39
CA HIS A 1234 -31.11 -33.88 3.95
C HIS A 1234 -31.02 -32.40 3.54
N ILE A 1235 -30.23 -32.09 2.51
CA ILE A 1235 -30.58 -31.06 1.51
C ILE A 1235 -30.12 -31.57 0.13
N ALA A 1236 -31.08 -31.75 -0.77
CA ALA A 1236 -30.87 -31.80 -2.21
C ALA A 1236 -31.68 -30.66 -2.82
N GLY A 1237 -31.09 -29.86 -3.70
CA GLY A 1237 -31.85 -28.98 -4.59
C GLY A 1237 -31.22 -27.63 -4.97
N LEU A 1238 -30.22 -27.70 -5.85
CA LEU A 1238 -29.96 -26.82 -7.01
C LEU A 1238 -29.94 -25.28 -6.93
N ALA A 1239 -28.79 -24.80 -7.43
CA ALA A 1239 -28.49 -23.58 -8.19
C ALA A 1239 -29.62 -22.94 -9.03
N LEU A 1240 -29.70 -21.59 -8.94
CA LEU A 1240 -29.66 -20.61 -10.04
C LEU A 1240 -30.00 -19.20 -9.48
N HIS A 1241 -28.97 -18.47 -9.05
CA HIS A 1241 -28.65 -17.08 -9.41
C HIS A 1241 -27.46 -16.59 -8.59
#